data_AF-A0A1X7L806-F1
#
_entry.id   AF-A0A1X7L806-F1
#
_cell.length_a   1.000
_cell.length_b   1.000
_cell.length_c   1.000
_cell.angle_alpha   90.00
_cell.angle_beta   90.00
_cell.angle_gamma   90.00
#
_symmetry.space_group_name_H-M   'P 1'
#
loop_
_entity.id
_entity.type
_entity.pdbx_description
1 polymer ?
#
loop_
_entity_poly.entity_id
_entity_poly.type
_entity_poly.pdbx_seq_one_letter_code
_entity_poly.pdbx_strand_id
1 'polypeptide(L)'
;MSTITDQNSSSWSPRRSRISFMRHGILALFLTLAIGFIFLPLNQAAASAESAAYTQDQLEALAMLNEVRLSVGLSPLKLNKEITQAAINHAKYYNLHGRGTKVTLSAHQEKQGLEGFTGTGPFERMKAAGWNYGSSYRAAEVMHFGQKSSSQAMQGWLDTAYHREIILGPAYQEIGIALVDGTAVVNVGGSGPFSASQGNSIFVYPYQGMTNAPVGFYGNEIPNPLEQFDAEYSGYIISASVPGKLDWHEASITDEKGNRVPFYEEVSHERTLFLYPKSILQGYHTYRVNLAYRTDGSSKTKQLSWSFKTGKGHQLTSISGAPNEIVINEGEEASIKIMGQYDDHVTEPLTDQVRYVSSNAAGLKLVSPATFKGVKAGSYYVTAHVGSLSSERIQVKVLPRLKTKTYPPLSASKPASTVSEAEFWTMFLQQYQIHIEAYSPAKKKHAADAAYRIAEMRNIPLLGLTNLPARDKPITRGKVAEIVAAADGVHYINYNAIWYVLGKDYMTGITDSTLTGFEPNRTMTRGEAVELLTQLKPKMKSLRARPVNQTPVEFLPPLPEKEVYKKPEVIKDYTLIATYQPDRTLTVEGKFSILAGQQTTMMVQTGGKKPKHIENVTVSVDKDGRFKVTSGPYTEQSLNLYFKTPGTTYWISVGANAMNVSEYKPQR
;
A
#
# COMPACT_ATOMS: atom_id res chain seq x y z
N MET A 1 29.90 2.32 58.87
CA MET A 1 28.65 2.11 59.63
C MET A 1 27.77 1.17 58.81
N SER A 2 27.38 0.06 59.44
CA SER A 2 27.03 -1.21 58.80
C SER A 2 25.52 -1.45 58.69
N THR A 3 25.16 -2.39 57.78
CA THR A 3 24.08 -3.42 57.85
C THR A 3 22.60 -2.99 57.84
N ILE A 4 21.78 -3.40 56.85
CA ILE A 4 21.00 -4.67 56.72
C ILE A 4 20.02 -4.91 57.89
N THR A 5 18.68 -4.99 57.66
CA THR A 5 17.84 -6.22 57.79
C THR A 5 16.32 -5.99 57.62
N ASP A 6 15.68 -7.11 57.29
CA ASP A 6 14.30 -7.47 56.94
C ASP A 6 13.19 -7.42 58.02
N GLN A 7 11.96 -7.46 57.49
CA GLN A 7 10.71 -8.15 57.93
C GLN A 7 10.25 -8.16 59.41
N ASN A 8 8.95 -7.86 59.62
CA ASN A 8 8.10 -8.77 60.40
C ASN A 8 6.60 -8.73 60.05
N SER A 9 5.95 -9.83 60.43
CA SER A 9 4.75 -10.51 59.94
C SER A 9 3.40 -10.19 60.63
N SER A 10 2.29 -10.53 59.92
CA SER A 10 1.02 -11.17 60.40
C SER A 10 0.15 -10.45 61.47
N SER A 11 -1.16 -10.63 61.66
CA SER A 11 -2.30 -11.34 61.05
C SER A 11 -3.57 -10.90 61.84
N TRP A 12 -4.76 -10.86 61.23
CA TRP A 12 -6.03 -11.47 61.73
C TRP A 12 -7.27 -11.02 60.93
N SER A 13 -8.24 -11.92 60.84
CA SER A 13 -9.42 -11.92 59.97
C SER A 13 -10.73 -11.93 60.81
N PRO A 14 -11.95 -12.25 60.30
CA PRO A 14 -13.12 -11.35 60.33
C PRO A 14 -14.33 -11.89 61.11
N ARG A 15 -15.42 -11.11 61.26
CA ARG A 15 -16.74 -11.65 61.67
C ARG A 15 -17.94 -10.99 60.98
N ARG A 16 -18.84 -11.89 60.54
CA ARG A 16 -20.21 -11.71 60.05
C ARG A 16 -21.16 -11.28 61.17
N SER A 17 -22.29 -10.64 60.82
CA SER A 17 -23.52 -10.71 61.63
C SER A 17 -24.71 -11.18 60.77
N ARG A 18 -25.49 -12.09 61.37
CA ARG A 18 -26.82 -12.56 60.97
C ARG A 18 -27.84 -11.90 61.90
N ILE A 19 -29.03 -11.60 61.39
CA ILE A 19 -30.24 -11.41 62.22
C ILE A 19 -31.37 -12.26 61.62
N SER A 20 -32.12 -12.94 62.48
CA SER A 20 -33.30 -13.77 62.21
C SER A 20 -34.30 -13.54 63.34
N PHE A 21 -35.61 -13.50 63.07
CA PHE A 21 -36.72 -13.96 63.94
C PHE A 21 -37.97 -14.17 63.03
N MET A 22 -38.42 -15.42 62.81
CA MET A 22 -39.62 -16.11 63.40
C MET A 22 -40.98 -15.56 62.92
N ARG A 23 -42.08 -16.31 62.69
CA ARG A 23 -42.52 -17.73 62.56
C ARG A 23 -44.06 -17.65 62.47
N HIS A 24 -44.75 -18.44 61.65
CA HIS A 24 -46.16 -18.95 61.70
C HIS A 24 -46.38 -19.59 60.30
N GLY A 25 -46.99 -20.74 60.02
CA GLY A 25 -47.82 -21.73 60.70
C GLY A 25 -48.52 -22.51 59.57
N ILE A 26 -48.60 -23.84 59.67
CA ILE A 26 -48.94 -24.82 58.61
C ILE A 26 -50.46 -24.85 58.31
N LEU A 27 -50.87 -25.00 57.03
CA LEU A 27 -51.95 -25.93 56.64
C LEU A 27 -51.97 -26.24 55.12
N ALA A 28 -52.13 -27.51 54.78
CA ALA A 28 -52.27 -28.05 53.44
C ALA A 28 -53.73 -27.98 52.94
N LEU A 29 -53.92 -27.74 51.63
CA LEU A 29 -55.09 -28.23 50.90
C LEU A 29 -54.72 -28.42 49.41
N PHE A 30 -54.59 -29.69 49.02
CA PHE A 30 -54.56 -30.10 47.62
C PHE A 30 -55.99 -29.99 47.06
N LEU A 31 -56.21 -29.12 46.08
CA LEU A 31 -57.37 -29.20 45.21
C LEU A 31 -56.89 -29.30 43.77
N THR A 32 -56.88 -30.54 43.28
CA THR A 32 -56.78 -30.90 41.87
C THR A 32 -58.00 -30.38 41.13
N LEU A 33 -57.80 -29.47 40.17
CA LEU A 33 -58.77 -29.23 39.10
C LEU A 33 -58.16 -29.74 37.78
N ALA A 34 -58.56 -30.95 37.40
CA ALA A 34 -58.37 -31.47 36.07
C ALA A 34 -59.34 -30.74 35.13
N ILE A 35 -58.81 -30.03 34.13
CA ILE A 35 -59.52 -29.71 32.90
C ILE A 35 -58.64 -30.22 31.77
N GLY A 36 -59.17 -31.20 31.04
CA GLY A 36 -58.45 -31.98 30.04
C GLY A 36 -57.95 -31.13 28.87
N PHE A 37 -56.66 -31.24 28.60
CA PHE A 37 -56.13 -30.92 27.28
C PHE A 37 -56.52 -32.07 26.34
N ILE A 38 -57.53 -31.81 25.52
CA ILE A 38 -57.82 -32.59 24.32
C ILE A 38 -56.60 -32.44 23.41
N PHE A 39 -55.86 -33.53 23.24
CA PHE A 39 -54.89 -33.68 22.15
C PHE A 39 -55.66 -33.67 20.83
N LEU A 40 -55.63 -32.54 20.12
CA LEU A 40 -55.85 -32.50 18.68
C LEU A 40 -54.48 -32.67 18.00
N PRO A 41 -54.21 -33.77 17.27
CA PRO A 41 -53.01 -33.86 16.47
C PRO A 41 -53.28 -33.11 15.17
N LEU A 42 -52.97 -31.82 15.12
CA LEU A 42 -52.93 -31.07 13.87
C LEU A 42 -51.55 -30.44 13.66
N ASN A 43 -50.88 -30.94 12.62
CA ASN A 43 -49.71 -30.38 11.92
C ASN A 43 -48.37 -30.33 12.66
N GLN A 44 -47.88 -31.49 13.12
CA GLN A 44 -46.43 -31.71 13.29
C GLN A 44 -45.74 -32.10 11.97
N ALA A 45 -46.50 -32.44 10.92
CA ALA A 45 -45.97 -32.83 9.61
C ALA A 45 -45.54 -31.66 8.70
N ALA A 46 -46.00 -30.43 8.98
CA ALA A 46 -45.64 -29.24 8.19
C ALA A 46 -44.31 -28.61 8.64
N ALA A 47 -44.01 -28.63 9.95
CA ALA A 47 -42.77 -28.09 10.51
C ALA A 47 -41.54 -29.00 10.29
N SER A 48 -41.75 -30.30 10.07
CA SER A 48 -40.67 -31.24 9.73
C SER A 48 -40.32 -31.28 8.22
N ALA A 49 -41.16 -30.69 7.37
CA ALA A 49 -41.00 -30.70 5.92
C ALA A 49 -40.12 -29.54 5.40
N GLU A 50 -40.11 -28.38 6.08
CA GLU A 50 -39.25 -27.23 5.73
C GLU A 50 -37.78 -27.46 6.12
N SER A 51 -37.50 -28.16 7.22
CA SER A 51 -36.12 -28.51 7.63
C SER A 51 -35.51 -29.64 6.77
N ALA A 52 -36.30 -30.34 5.97
CA ALA A 52 -35.83 -31.39 5.07
C ALA A 52 -35.31 -30.86 3.71
N ALA A 53 -35.48 -29.55 3.44
CA ALA A 53 -35.16 -28.95 2.13
C ALA A 53 -33.73 -28.38 2.01
N TYR A 54 -33.02 -28.18 3.14
CA TYR A 54 -31.70 -27.57 3.19
C TYR A 54 -30.69 -28.44 3.94
N THR A 55 -29.43 -28.37 3.56
CA THR A 55 -28.35 -29.09 4.25
C THR A 55 -27.96 -28.40 5.54
N GLN A 56 -27.34 -29.14 6.45
CA GLN A 56 -26.81 -28.57 7.69
C GLN A 56 -25.78 -27.47 7.44
N ASP A 57 -24.90 -27.64 6.45
CA ASP A 57 -23.91 -26.64 6.03
C ASP A 57 -24.56 -25.32 5.57
N GLN A 58 -25.68 -25.39 4.86
CA GLN A 58 -26.45 -24.19 4.45
C GLN A 58 -27.08 -23.48 5.65
N LEU A 59 -27.65 -24.25 6.58
CA LEU A 59 -28.29 -23.71 7.79
C LEU A 59 -27.26 -23.04 8.71
N GLU A 60 -26.08 -23.64 8.89
CA GLU A 60 -24.99 -23.09 9.69
C GLU A 60 -24.44 -21.79 9.07
N ALA A 61 -24.23 -21.76 7.75
CA ALA A 61 -23.77 -20.57 7.06
C ALA A 61 -24.80 -19.42 7.12
N LEU A 62 -26.09 -19.73 6.97
CA LEU A 62 -27.17 -18.76 7.13
C LEU A 62 -27.20 -18.20 8.56
N ALA A 63 -27.14 -19.09 9.56
CA ALA A 63 -27.19 -18.69 10.96
C ALA A 63 -26.05 -17.74 11.30
N MET A 64 -24.81 -18.08 10.91
CA MET A 64 -23.64 -17.23 11.11
C MET A 64 -23.80 -15.87 10.43
N LEU A 65 -24.20 -15.84 9.14
CA LEU A 65 -24.40 -14.58 8.44
C LEU A 65 -25.48 -13.73 9.11
N ASN A 66 -26.59 -14.33 9.51
CA ASN A 66 -27.68 -13.60 10.15
C ASN A 66 -27.29 -13.04 11.52
N GLU A 67 -26.41 -13.72 12.26
CA GLU A 67 -25.82 -13.20 13.50
C GLU A 67 -25.00 -11.93 13.24
N VAL A 68 -24.20 -11.93 12.16
CA VAL A 68 -23.47 -10.74 11.70
C VAL A 68 -24.44 -9.64 11.26
N ARG A 69 -25.45 -9.96 10.44
CA ARG A 69 -26.45 -9.01 9.97
C ARG A 69 -27.19 -8.33 11.12
N LEU A 70 -27.61 -9.09 12.13
CA LEU A 70 -28.23 -8.54 13.34
C LEU A 70 -27.26 -7.64 14.12
N SER A 71 -25.98 -8.03 14.23
CA SER A 71 -24.94 -7.24 14.91
C SER A 71 -24.66 -5.90 14.24
N VAL A 72 -24.86 -5.81 12.92
CA VAL A 72 -24.74 -4.56 12.15
C VAL A 72 -26.08 -3.82 11.98
N GLY A 73 -27.16 -4.31 12.57
CA GLY A 73 -28.50 -3.68 12.52
C GLY A 73 -29.31 -3.97 11.25
N LEU A 74 -28.93 -4.98 10.47
CA LEU A 74 -29.64 -5.43 9.28
C LEU A 74 -30.65 -6.53 9.59
N SER A 75 -31.69 -6.64 8.75
CA SER A 75 -32.64 -7.74 8.84
C SER A 75 -32.01 -9.07 8.41
N PRO A 76 -32.36 -10.19 9.09
CA PRO A 76 -31.89 -11.51 8.70
C PRO A 76 -32.45 -11.90 7.33
N LEU A 77 -31.66 -12.65 6.57
CA LEU A 77 -32.07 -13.27 5.31
C LEU A 77 -32.78 -14.60 5.57
N LYS A 78 -33.61 -15.00 4.61
CA LYS A 78 -34.26 -16.31 4.59
C LYS A 78 -33.71 -17.16 3.45
N LEU A 79 -33.42 -18.43 3.71
CA LEU A 79 -33.08 -19.36 2.63
C LEU A 79 -34.27 -19.50 1.67
N ASN A 80 -33.98 -19.47 0.37
CA ASN A 80 -34.95 -19.70 -0.68
C ASN A 80 -34.48 -20.89 -1.53
N LYS A 81 -35.37 -21.87 -1.77
CA LYS A 81 -34.99 -23.15 -2.40
C LYS A 81 -34.66 -22.97 -3.88
N GLU A 82 -35.35 -22.09 -4.59
CA GLU A 82 -35.08 -21.79 -6.00
C GLU A 82 -33.74 -21.04 -6.18
N ILE A 83 -33.47 -20.03 -5.33
CA ILE A 83 -32.17 -19.33 -5.33
C ILE A 83 -31.03 -20.32 -4.98
N THR A 84 -31.27 -21.21 -4.02
CA THR A 84 -30.31 -22.26 -3.63
C THR A 84 -30.04 -23.23 -4.78
N GLN A 85 -31.08 -23.66 -5.50
CA GLN A 85 -30.92 -24.54 -6.66
C GLN A 85 -30.11 -23.86 -7.76
N ALA A 86 -30.31 -22.56 -8.00
CA ALA A 86 -29.51 -21.79 -8.95
C ALA A 86 -28.02 -21.73 -8.53
N ALA A 87 -27.73 -21.51 -7.25
CA ALA A 87 -26.37 -21.53 -6.72
C ALA A 87 -25.71 -22.91 -6.87
N ILE A 88 -26.44 -24.00 -6.60
CA ILE A 88 -25.96 -25.38 -6.78
C ILE A 88 -25.64 -25.67 -8.26
N ASN A 89 -26.55 -25.29 -9.16
CA ASN A 89 -26.36 -25.49 -10.59
C ASN A 89 -25.14 -24.72 -11.10
N HIS A 90 -24.98 -23.47 -10.66
CA HIS A 90 -23.85 -22.65 -11.08
C HIS A 90 -22.51 -23.16 -10.54
N ALA A 91 -22.45 -23.61 -9.28
CA ALA A 91 -21.25 -24.23 -8.72
C ALA A 91 -20.83 -25.49 -9.52
N LYS A 92 -21.79 -26.33 -9.91
CA LYS A 92 -21.55 -27.49 -10.80
C LYS A 92 -21.05 -27.07 -12.18
N TYR A 93 -21.69 -26.07 -12.78
CA TYR A 93 -21.29 -25.53 -14.07
C TYR A 93 -19.84 -25.03 -14.04
N TYR A 94 -19.48 -24.23 -13.03
CA TYR A 94 -18.12 -23.74 -12.87
C TYR A 94 -17.11 -24.89 -12.68
N ASN A 95 -17.47 -25.91 -11.92
CA ASN A 95 -16.61 -27.08 -11.73
C ASN A 95 -16.36 -27.87 -13.03
N LEU A 96 -17.33 -27.91 -13.95
CA LEU A 96 -17.21 -28.57 -15.25
C LEU A 96 -16.34 -27.77 -16.23
N HIS A 97 -16.44 -26.44 -16.24
CA HIS A 97 -15.89 -25.62 -17.33
C HIS A 97 -14.81 -24.61 -16.92
N GLY A 98 -14.79 -24.19 -15.66
CA GLY A 98 -13.90 -23.13 -15.15
C GLY A 98 -12.79 -23.62 -14.22
N ARG A 99 -12.92 -24.83 -13.65
CA ARG A 99 -11.96 -25.36 -12.66
C ARG A 99 -10.55 -25.52 -13.27
N GLY A 100 -9.53 -25.11 -12.50
CA GLY A 100 -8.13 -25.20 -12.92
C GLY A 100 -7.65 -24.04 -13.82
N THR A 101 -8.54 -23.12 -14.17
CA THR A 101 -8.17 -21.86 -14.85
C THR A 101 -7.96 -20.74 -13.84
N LYS A 102 -7.22 -19.69 -14.24
CA LYS A 102 -7.09 -18.48 -13.42
C LYS A 102 -8.47 -17.84 -13.25
N VAL A 103 -8.91 -17.67 -12.01
CA VAL A 103 -10.17 -17.03 -11.68
C VAL A 103 -10.16 -15.58 -12.15
N THR A 104 -11.23 -15.17 -12.84
CA THR A 104 -11.51 -13.78 -13.22
C THR A 104 -12.99 -13.49 -13.01
N LEU A 105 -13.44 -12.25 -13.26
CA LEU A 105 -14.86 -11.88 -13.18
C LEU A 105 -15.76 -12.70 -14.11
N SER A 106 -15.23 -13.39 -15.13
CA SER A 106 -16.00 -14.31 -15.96
C SER A 106 -16.53 -15.53 -15.20
N ALA A 107 -16.03 -15.79 -13.98
CA ALA A 107 -16.48 -16.91 -13.14
C ALA A 107 -17.99 -16.86 -12.84
N HIS A 108 -18.58 -15.65 -12.80
CA HIS A 108 -20.01 -15.43 -12.57
C HIS A 108 -20.91 -15.73 -13.79
N GLN A 109 -20.30 -16.01 -14.95
CA GLN A 109 -21.01 -16.16 -16.22
C GLN A 109 -21.09 -17.61 -16.67
N GLU A 110 -22.25 -17.98 -17.23
CA GLU A 110 -22.38 -19.23 -17.99
C GLU A 110 -22.46 -18.94 -19.49
N LYS A 111 -21.78 -19.78 -20.28
CA LYS A 111 -21.79 -19.75 -21.73
C LYS A 111 -22.87 -20.67 -22.28
N GLN A 112 -23.78 -20.09 -23.06
CA GLN A 112 -24.86 -20.82 -23.73
C GLN A 112 -24.30 -21.95 -24.62
N GLY A 113 -24.96 -23.10 -24.57
CA GLY A 113 -24.61 -24.29 -25.36
C GLY A 113 -23.60 -25.23 -24.69
N LEU A 114 -23.04 -24.87 -23.53
CA LEU A 114 -22.25 -25.79 -22.71
C LEU A 114 -23.13 -26.63 -21.78
N GLU A 115 -22.65 -27.82 -21.44
CA GLU A 115 -23.34 -28.74 -20.51
C GLU A 115 -23.61 -28.05 -19.17
N GLY A 116 -24.82 -28.23 -18.62
CA GLY A 116 -25.21 -27.63 -17.35
C GLY A 116 -25.59 -26.15 -17.42
N PHE A 117 -25.62 -25.53 -18.60
CA PHE A 117 -26.08 -24.15 -18.77
C PHE A 117 -27.53 -23.96 -18.32
N THR A 118 -27.75 -22.99 -17.44
CA THR A 118 -29.06 -22.59 -16.91
C THR A 118 -29.36 -21.11 -17.11
N GLY A 119 -28.34 -20.27 -17.32
CA GLY A 119 -28.51 -18.86 -17.61
C GLY A 119 -27.18 -18.09 -17.55
N THR A 120 -27.03 -17.07 -18.40
CA THR A 120 -25.74 -16.36 -18.51
C THR A 120 -25.35 -15.66 -17.22
N GLY A 121 -26.24 -14.91 -16.57
CA GLY A 121 -25.99 -14.24 -15.30
C GLY A 121 -26.76 -14.87 -14.13
N PRO A 122 -26.44 -14.46 -12.89
CA PRO A 122 -27.06 -15.02 -11.69
C PRO A 122 -28.58 -14.86 -11.67
N PHE A 123 -29.08 -13.72 -12.14
CA PHE A 123 -30.52 -13.47 -12.21
C PHE A 123 -31.23 -14.43 -13.18
N GLU A 124 -30.68 -14.64 -14.38
CA GLU A 124 -31.24 -15.57 -15.35
C GLU A 124 -31.28 -16.99 -14.80
N ARG A 125 -30.24 -17.40 -14.06
CA ARG A 125 -30.19 -18.71 -13.40
C ARG A 125 -31.22 -18.84 -12.29
N MET A 126 -31.38 -17.82 -11.45
CA MET A 126 -32.40 -17.77 -10.40
C MET A 126 -33.81 -17.85 -10.99
N LYS A 127 -34.06 -17.12 -12.09
CA LYS A 127 -35.33 -17.20 -12.83
C LYS A 127 -35.57 -18.58 -13.44
N ALA A 128 -34.54 -19.19 -14.04
CA ALA A 128 -34.63 -20.54 -14.61
C ALA A 128 -34.90 -21.61 -13.54
N ALA A 129 -34.43 -21.39 -12.30
CA ALA A 129 -34.72 -22.23 -11.15
C ALA A 129 -36.13 -21.99 -10.54
N GLY A 130 -36.90 -21.02 -11.07
CA GLY A 130 -38.27 -20.74 -10.65
C GLY A 130 -38.42 -19.65 -9.59
N TRP A 131 -37.37 -18.87 -9.29
CA TRP A 131 -37.46 -17.81 -8.28
C TRP A 131 -38.53 -16.77 -8.64
N ASN A 132 -39.48 -16.55 -7.72
CA ASN A 132 -40.54 -15.56 -7.88
C ASN A 132 -40.16 -14.24 -7.20
N TYR A 133 -39.85 -13.23 -8.00
CA TYR A 133 -39.30 -11.95 -7.57
C TYR A 133 -40.29 -10.77 -7.67
N GLY A 134 -41.56 -11.04 -7.98
CA GLY A 134 -42.58 -10.01 -8.15
C GLY A 134 -42.31 -9.06 -9.33
N SER A 135 -42.78 -7.82 -9.24
CA SER A 135 -42.69 -6.82 -10.33
C SER A 135 -41.37 -6.04 -10.38
N SER A 136 -40.55 -6.12 -9.33
CA SER A 136 -39.26 -5.44 -9.22
C SER A 136 -38.32 -6.27 -8.35
N TYR A 137 -37.05 -6.37 -8.74
CA TYR A 137 -36.10 -7.27 -8.10
C TYR A 137 -34.73 -6.64 -7.90
N ARG A 138 -33.97 -7.24 -6.98
CA ARG A 138 -32.51 -7.07 -6.85
C ARG A 138 -31.89 -8.44 -6.67
N ALA A 139 -30.76 -8.66 -7.34
CA ALA A 139 -30.01 -9.90 -7.23
C ALA A 139 -28.51 -9.61 -7.33
N ALA A 140 -27.72 -10.42 -6.63
CA ALA A 140 -26.27 -10.42 -6.73
C ALA A 140 -25.73 -11.81 -6.40
N GLU A 141 -24.47 -12.05 -6.77
CA GLU A 141 -23.78 -13.31 -6.55
C GLU A 141 -22.37 -13.05 -6.01
N VAL A 142 -21.91 -13.94 -5.13
CA VAL A 142 -20.52 -14.04 -4.71
C VAL A 142 -20.05 -15.49 -4.83
N MET A 143 -18.76 -15.66 -5.15
CA MET A 143 -18.16 -16.98 -5.34
C MET A 143 -16.85 -17.11 -4.55
N HIS A 144 -16.53 -18.31 -4.06
CA HIS A 144 -15.30 -18.60 -3.35
C HIS A 144 -14.85 -20.03 -3.63
N PHE A 145 -13.56 -20.22 -3.95
CA PHE A 145 -13.02 -21.50 -4.38
C PHE A 145 -12.18 -22.16 -3.28
N GLY A 146 -12.01 -23.49 -3.36
CA GLY A 146 -11.21 -24.29 -2.44
C GLY A 146 -11.77 -24.42 -1.02
N GLN A 147 -13.08 -24.18 -0.83
CA GLN A 147 -13.69 -24.10 0.50
C GLN A 147 -14.09 -25.46 1.06
N LYS A 148 -14.04 -25.59 2.40
CA LYS A 148 -14.43 -26.83 3.10
C LYS A 148 -15.85 -26.77 3.68
N SER A 149 -16.37 -25.57 3.91
CA SER A 149 -17.75 -25.34 4.36
C SER A 149 -18.28 -24.01 3.83
N SER A 150 -19.60 -23.87 3.74
CA SER A 150 -20.24 -22.62 3.34
C SER A 150 -20.03 -21.51 4.38
N SER A 151 -19.93 -21.86 5.67
CA SER A 151 -19.60 -20.90 6.74
C SER A 151 -18.19 -20.32 6.58
N GLN A 152 -17.22 -21.13 6.16
CA GLN A 152 -15.87 -20.65 5.87
C GLN A 152 -15.86 -19.69 4.68
N ALA A 153 -16.58 -20.03 3.60
CA ALA A 153 -16.74 -19.16 2.44
C ALA A 153 -17.39 -17.83 2.83
N MET A 154 -18.43 -17.89 3.67
CA MET A 154 -19.18 -16.74 4.16
C MET A 154 -18.30 -15.79 4.99
N GLN A 155 -17.47 -16.33 5.89
CA GLN A 155 -16.49 -15.52 6.61
C GLN A 155 -15.46 -14.92 5.65
N GLY A 156 -14.99 -15.70 4.67
CA GLY A 156 -14.07 -15.24 3.63
C GLY A 156 -14.60 -14.01 2.89
N TRP A 157 -15.86 -14.02 2.43
CA TRP A 157 -16.47 -12.85 1.80
C TRP A 157 -16.62 -11.66 2.76
N LEU A 158 -17.03 -11.91 4.01
CA LEU A 158 -17.07 -10.87 5.05
C LEU A 158 -15.70 -10.25 5.33
N ASP A 159 -14.61 -10.96 5.06
CA ASP A 159 -13.23 -10.48 5.24
C ASP A 159 -12.68 -9.68 4.04
N THR A 160 -13.48 -9.49 2.99
CA THR A 160 -13.14 -8.68 1.80
C THR A 160 -13.93 -7.37 1.73
N ALA A 161 -13.64 -6.51 0.75
CA ALA A 161 -14.33 -5.22 0.61
C ALA A 161 -15.62 -5.36 -0.20
N TYR A 162 -15.52 -5.71 -1.48
CA TYR A 162 -16.64 -5.70 -2.42
C TYR A 162 -17.63 -6.83 -2.17
N HIS A 163 -17.16 -8.05 -1.84
CA HIS A 163 -18.10 -9.13 -1.50
C HIS A 163 -18.86 -8.84 -0.20
N ARG A 164 -18.22 -8.21 0.80
CA ARG A 164 -18.88 -7.78 2.04
C ARG A 164 -20.00 -6.80 1.75
N GLU A 165 -19.80 -5.84 0.85
CA GLU A 165 -20.84 -4.89 0.44
C GLU A 165 -22.08 -5.61 -0.15
N ILE A 166 -21.87 -6.69 -0.90
CA ILE A 166 -22.95 -7.52 -1.45
C ILE A 166 -23.64 -8.32 -0.33
N ILE A 167 -22.88 -9.06 0.47
CA ILE A 167 -23.41 -9.94 1.53
C ILE A 167 -24.17 -9.17 2.62
N LEU A 168 -23.70 -7.97 2.95
CA LEU A 168 -24.36 -7.06 3.90
C LEU A 168 -25.26 -6.03 3.19
N GLY A 169 -25.65 -6.30 1.95
CA GLY A 169 -26.62 -5.46 1.23
C GLY A 169 -27.96 -5.41 1.98
N PRO A 170 -28.46 -4.21 2.34
CA PRO A 170 -29.73 -4.10 3.08
C PRO A 170 -30.93 -4.45 2.20
N ALA A 171 -30.78 -4.38 0.88
CA ALA A 171 -31.87 -4.56 -0.06
C ALA A 171 -32.25 -6.02 -0.37
N TYR A 172 -31.52 -6.98 0.19
CA TYR A 172 -31.78 -8.41 0.05
C TYR A 172 -32.62 -8.95 1.21
N GLN A 173 -33.54 -9.86 0.91
CA GLN A 173 -34.38 -10.56 1.90
C GLN A 173 -34.18 -12.08 1.86
N GLU A 174 -33.76 -12.60 0.71
CA GLU A 174 -33.61 -14.03 0.45
C GLU A 174 -32.18 -14.36 0.04
N ILE A 175 -31.76 -15.58 0.33
CA ILE A 175 -30.42 -16.09 0.00
C ILE A 175 -30.51 -17.55 -0.46
N GLY A 176 -29.62 -17.94 -1.36
CA GLY A 176 -29.32 -19.32 -1.68
C GLY A 176 -27.85 -19.58 -1.48
N ILE A 177 -27.52 -20.70 -0.84
CA ILE A 177 -26.16 -21.05 -0.43
C ILE A 177 -25.82 -22.41 -1.03
N ALA A 178 -24.67 -22.53 -1.70
CA ALA A 178 -24.21 -23.79 -2.24
C ALA A 178 -22.70 -23.96 -2.03
N LEU A 179 -22.29 -25.20 -1.73
CA LEU A 179 -20.91 -25.65 -1.80
C LEU A 179 -20.87 -26.97 -2.58
N VAL A 180 -20.18 -26.97 -3.72
CA VAL A 180 -20.03 -28.16 -4.57
C VAL A 180 -18.56 -28.34 -4.91
N ASP A 181 -17.96 -29.45 -4.48
CA ASP A 181 -16.55 -29.83 -4.73
C ASP A 181 -15.52 -28.71 -4.50
N GLY A 182 -15.74 -27.91 -3.46
CA GLY A 182 -14.88 -26.79 -3.06
C GLY A 182 -15.25 -25.44 -3.68
N THR A 183 -16.24 -25.37 -4.57
CA THR A 183 -16.77 -24.13 -5.14
C THR A 183 -18.00 -23.70 -4.35
N ALA A 184 -17.86 -22.63 -3.57
CA ALA A 184 -18.95 -21.99 -2.85
C ALA A 184 -19.58 -20.88 -3.70
N VAL A 185 -20.91 -20.85 -3.76
CA VAL A 185 -21.69 -19.83 -4.46
C VAL A 185 -22.80 -19.36 -3.53
N VAL A 186 -22.93 -18.05 -3.38
CA VAL A 186 -24.07 -17.42 -2.72
C VAL A 186 -24.75 -16.49 -3.69
N ASN A 187 -26.06 -16.71 -3.86
CA ASN A 187 -26.95 -15.81 -4.56
C ASN A 187 -27.86 -15.12 -3.55
N VAL A 188 -28.04 -13.81 -3.67
CA VAL A 188 -28.95 -13.02 -2.83
C VAL A 188 -30.04 -12.41 -3.68
N GLY A 189 -31.26 -12.35 -3.13
CA GLY A 189 -32.46 -11.89 -3.82
C GLY A 189 -33.30 -10.96 -2.95
N GLY A 190 -34.00 -10.03 -3.60
CA GLY A 190 -35.00 -9.20 -2.94
C GLY A 190 -36.07 -8.70 -3.90
N SER A 191 -37.28 -8.43 -3.37
CA SER A 191 -38.43 -7.88 -4.12
C SER A 191 -38.62 -6.39 -3.81
N GLY A 192 -39.08 -5.60 -4.78
CA GLY A 192 -39.21 -4.13 -4.65
C GLY A 192 -40.50 -3.62 -3.98
N PRO A 193 -40.66 -2.30 -3.77
CA PRO A 193 -39.60 -1.32 -3.54
C PRO A 193 -39.03 -1.48 -2.13
N PHE A 194 -37.73 -1.21 -1.99
CA PHE A 194 -37.03 -1.22 -0.71
C PHE A 194 -37.71 -0.28 0.29
N SER A 195 -38.12 -0.79 1.46
CA SER A 195 -38.57 0.11 2.53
C SER A 195 -37.40 0.97 2.97
N ALA A 196 -37.46 2.26 2.66
CA ALA A 196 -36.45 3.25 3.03
C ALA A 196 -36.11 3.22 4.53
N SER A 197 -36.99 2.68 5.38
CA SER A 197 -36.75 2.50 6.81
C SER A 197 -35.57 1.59 7.15
N GLN A 198 -35.20 0.60 6.33
CA GLN A 198 -34.10 -0.35 6.62
C GLN A 198 -32.75 0.05 6.02
N GLY A 199 -32.73 0.99 5.06
CA GLY A 199 -31.49 1.55 4.51
C GLY A 199 -31.21 2.94 5.02
N ASN A 200 -31.89 3.38 6.08
CA ASN A 200 -31.76 4.71 6.67
C ASN A 200 -30.73 4.78 7.82
N SER A 201 -30.13 3.66 8.22
CA SER A 201 -29.09 3.59 9.25
C SER A 201 -27.73 3.27 8.64
N ILE A 202 -26.70 3.94 9.16
CA ILE A 202 -25.31 3.56 8.92
C ILE A 202 -25.04 2.19 9.55
N PHE A 203 -24.25 1.34 8.89
CA PHE A 203 -23.72 0.14 9.50
C PHE A 203 -22.21 0.02 9.25
N VAL A 204 -21.51 -0.60 10.20
CA VAL A 204 -20.04 -0.69 10.21
C VAL A 204 -19.58 -2.12 10.39
N TYR A 205 -18.43 -2.45 9.82
CA TYR A 205 -17.79 -3.75 9.98
C TYR A 205 -16.26 -3.61 10.03
N PRO A 206 -15.52 -4.20 10.99
CA PRO A 206 -15.98 -4.89 12.19
C PRO A 206 -17.07 -4.12 12.95
N TYR A 207 -18.10 -4.84 13.41
CA TYR A 207 -19.21 -4.22 14.12
C TYR A 207 -18.81 -3.81 15.54
N GLN A 208 -19.62 -2.97 16.17
CA GLN A 208 -19.37 -2.48 17.52
C GLN A 208 -19.23 -3.66 18.51
N GLY A 209 -18.07 -3.74 19.17
CA GLY A 209 -17.77 -4.78 20.15
C GLY A 209 -17.37 -6.13 19.55
N MET A 210 -17.20 -6.24 18.23
CA MET A 210 -16.74 -7.47 17.59
C MET A 210 -15.42 -7.93 18.22
N THR A 211 -15.35 -9.21 18.58
CA THR A 211 -14.12 -9.86 19.04
C THR A 211 -13.60 -10.83 17.99
N ASN A 212 -12.32 -11.16 18.07
CA ASN A 212 -11.66 -12.07 17.13
C ASN A 212 -11.70 -11.59 15.66
N ALA A 213 -11.70 -10.27 15.44
CA ALA A 213 -11.53 -9.74 14.10
C ALA A 213 -10.15 -10.15 13.53
N PRO A 214 -10.03 -10.51 12.25
CA PRO A 214 -8.72 -10.75 11.65
C PRO A 214 -7.81 -9.52 11.76
N VAL A 215 -6.52 -9.72 11.53
CA VAL A 215 -5.51 -8.66 11.67
C VAL A 215 -5.12 -8.00 10.36
N GLY A 216 -5.31 -8.69 9.24
CA GLY A 216 -4.82 -8.28 7.94
C GLY A 216 -5.78 -8.60 6.80
N PHE A 217 -5.56 -7.94 5.68
CA PHE A 217 -6.14 -8.24 4.38
C PHE A 217 -5.02 -8.30 3.33
N TYR A 218 -4.98 -9.40 2.60
CA TYR A 218 -3.85 -9.80 1.76
C TYR A 218 -4.18 -9.79 0.26
N GLY A 219 -5.11 -8.92 -0.15
CA GLY A 219 -5.50 -8.77 -1.55
C GLY A 219 -6.27 -9.95 -2.14
N ASN A 220 -6.85 -10.82 -1.30
CA ASN A 220 -7.61 -12.00 -1.70
C ASN A 220 -9.03 -11.62 -2.19
N GLU A 221 -9.12 -10.73 -3.19
CA GLU A 221 -10.37 -10.28 -3.79
C GLU A 221 -10.16 -9.95 -5.28
N ILE A 222 -11.19 -10.12 -6.11
CA ILE A 222 -11.17 -9.77 -7.53
C ILE A 222 -12.38 -8.86 -7.83
N PRO A 223 -12.16 -7.59 -8.22
CA PRO A 223 -10.87 -6.89 -8.28
C PRO A 223 -10.24 -6.71 -6.89
N ASN A 224 -8.91 -6.62 -6.81
CA ASN A 224 -8.22 -6.40 -5.54
C ASN A 224 -8.22 -4.90 -5.20
N PRO A 225 -8.85 -4.46 -4.10
CA PRO A 225 -8.91 -3.04 -3.75
C PRO A 225 -7.54 -2.43 -3.40
N LEU A 226 -6.53 -3.23 -3.07
CA LEU A 226 -5.20 -2.70 -2.72
C LEU A 226 -4.33 -2.31 -3.93
N GLU A 227 -4.67 -2.79 -5.14
CA GLU A 227 -3.90 -2.47 -6.36
C GLU A 227 -3.85 -0.96 -6.63
N GLN A 228 -4.91 -0.24 -6.29
CA GLN A 228 -4.97 1.22 -6.47
C GLN A 228 -3.99 1.99 -5.57
N PHE A 229 -3.51 1.36 -4.50
CA PHE A 229 -2.58 1.95 -3.53
C PHE A 229 -1.15 1.41 -3.67
N ASP A 230 -0.88 0.57 -4.68
CA ASP A 230 0.39 -0.15 -4.83
C ASP A 230 0.79 -0.91 -3.55
N ALA A 231 -0.20 -1.51 -2.88
CA ALA A 231 -0.03 -2.21 -1.62
C ALA A 231 -0.28 -3.72 -1.80
N GLU A 232 0.64 -4.55 -1.32
CA GLU A 232 0.47 -6.02 -1.34
C GLU A 232 -0.48 -6.50 -0.24
N TYR A 233 -0.49 -5.82 0.91
CA TYR A 233 -1.35 -6.11 2.05
C TYR A 233 -1.72 -4.84 2.81
N SER A 234 -2.71 -4.98 3.69
CA SER A 234 -3.13 -3.96 4.65
C SER A 234 -3.51 -4.63 5.97
N GLY A 235 -3.68 -3.87 7.04
CA GLY A 235 -4.42 -4.34 8.21
C GLY A 235 -5.88 -4.67 7.83
N TYR A 236 -6.61 -5.29 8.75
CA TYR A 236 -7.96 -5.75 8.45
C TYR A 236 -8.89 -4.64 7.95
N ILE A 237 -9.63 -4.93 6.87
CA ILE A 237 -10.50 -3.95 6.20
C ILE A 237 -11.63 -3.53 7.14
N ILE A 238 -11.74 -2.22 7.36
CA ILE A 238 -12.83 -1.59 8.10
C ILE A 238 -13.76 -0.93 7.09
N SER A 239 -15.08 -1.04 7.27
CA SER A 239 -16.07 -0.45 6.37
C SER A 239 -17.17 0.28 7.12
N ALA A 240 -17.66 1.36 6.53
CA ALA A 240 -18.83 2.11 6.98
C ALA A 240 -19.76 2.41 5.80
N SER A 241 -20.95 1.81 5.81
CA SER A 241 -21.95 1.93 4.75
C SER A 241 -23.03 2.91 5.17
N VAL A 242 -23.12 4.06 4.50
CA VAL A 242 -24.08 5.13 4.86
C VAL A 242 -25.45 4.96 4.17
N PRO A 243 -26.52 5.58 4.69
CA PRO A 243 -27.88 5.42 4.16
C PRO A 243 -28.20 6.16 2.85
N GLY A 244 -27.25 6.91 2.29
CA GLY A 244 -27.39 7.70 1.05
C GLY A 244 -26.02 7.91 0.43
N LYS A 245 -25.86 8.84 -0.51
CA LYS A 245 -24.54 9.11 -1.08
C LYS A 245 -23.64 9.77 -0.03
N LEU A 246 -22.43 9.26 0.16
CA LEU A 246 -21.39 9.84 1.00
C LEU A 246 -20.81 11.07 0.29
N ASP A 247 -21.12 12.25 0.82
CA ASP A 247 -20.73 13.54 0.23
C ASP A 247 -19.44 14.08 0.85
N TRP A 248 -19.23 13.82 2.14
CA TRP A 248 -18.02 14.21 2.87
C TRP A 248 -17.78 13.27 4.06
N HIS A 249 -16.52 13.01 4.39
CA HIS A 249 -16.13 12.26 5.58
C HIS A 249 -14.77 12.69 6.14
N GLU A 250 -14.56 12.37 7.41
CA GLU A 250 -13.26 12.38 8.08
C GLU A 250 -13.21 11.18 9.03
N ALA A 251 -12.19 10.34 8.87
CA ALA A 251 -12.01 9.13 9.66
C ALA A 251 -10.69 9.14 10.46
N SER A 252 -10.69 8.46 11.60
CA SER A 252 -9.48 8.17 12.38
C SER A 252 -9.57 6.79 13.00
N ILE A 253 -8.42 6.13 13.12
CA ILE A 253 -8.26 4.85 13.81
C ILE A 253 -7.20 5.03 14.89
N THR A 254 -7.47 4.56 16.10
CA THR A 254 -6.52 4.53 17.21
C THR A 254 -6.46 3.15 17.86
N ASP A 255 -5.29 2.75 18.35
CA ASP A 255 -5.14 1.58 19.23
C ASP A 255 -5.66 1.88 20.65
N GLU A 256 -5.62 0.90 21.55
CA GLU A 256 -6.08 1.11 22.93
C GLU A 256 -5.21 2.05 23.77
N LYS A 257 -4.00 2.40 23.30
CA LYS A 257 -3.10 3.37 23.92
C LYS A 257 -3.32 4.79 23.38
N GLY A 258 -4.19 4.96 22.39
CA GLY A 258 -4.47 6.23 21.73
C GLY A 258 -3.50 6.57 20.60
N ASN A 259 -2.62 5.65 20.19
CA ASN A 259 -1.74 5.87 19.05
C ASN A 259 -2.56 5.82 17.76
N ARG A 260 -2.29 6.76 16.84
CA ARG A 260 -2.96 6.80 15.54
C ARG A 260 -2.47 5.65 14.65
N VAL A 261 -3.41 4.97 14.01
CA VAL A 261 -3.15 3.95 12.98
C VAL A 261 -3.39 4.57 11.61
N PRO A 262 -2.36 4.79 10.77
CA PRO A 262 -2.53 5.27 9.39
C PRO A 262 -3.28 4.26 8.52
N PHE A 263 -4.06 4.75 7.55
CA PHE A 263 -4.82 3.91 6.61
C PHE A 263 -4.86 4.54 5.20
N TYR A 264 -5.15 3.70 4.20
CA TYR A 264 -5.70 4.13 2.90
C TYR A 264 -7.23 4.13 2.98
N GLU A 265 -7.90 4.86 2.11
CA GLU A 265 -9.36 4.89 2.07
C GLU A 265 -9.90 4.85 0.64
N GLU A 266 -11.06 4.23 0.48
CA GLU A 266 -11.83 4.16 -0.76
C GLU A 266 -13.31 4.42 -0.46
N VAL A 267 -13.98 5.20 -1.31
CA VAL A 267 -15.45 5.30 -1.29
C VAL A 267 -16.01 4.49 -2.47
N SER A 268 -16.55 3.31 -2.17
CA SER A 268 -17.15 2.42 -3.16
C SER A 268 -18.64 2.72 -3.34
N HIS A 269 -19.10 2.63 -4.60
CA HIS A 269 -20.49 2.91 -5.02
C HIS A 269 -21.08 4.21 -4.43
N GLU A 270 -20.22 5.22 -4.25
CA GLU A 270 -20.53 6.52 -3.64
C GLU A 270 -21.15 6.45 -2.23
N ARG A 271 -21.03 5.31 -1.52
CA ARG A 271 -21.80 5.06 -0.29
C ARG A 271 -21.04 4.31 0.80
N THR A 272 -20.14 3.41 0.43
CA THR A 272 -19.42 2.57 1.40
C THR A 272 -17.99 3.07 1.52
N LEU A 273 -17.63 3.60 2.68
CA LEU A 273 -16.26 3.97 3.00
C LEU A 273 -15.51 2.74 3.48
N PHE A 274 -14.44 2.36 2.78
CA PHE A 274 -13.47 1.37 3.23
C PHE A 274 -12.22 2.07 3.75
N LEU A 275 -11.71 1.59 4.90
CA LEU A 275 -10.44 2.00 5.49
C LEU A 275 -9.53 0.77 5.54
N TYR A 276 -8.34 0.91 4.97
CA TYR A 276 -7.31 -0.13 4.89
C TYR A 276 -6.10 0.31 5.72
N PRO A 277 -5.95 -0.13 6.99
CA PRO A 277 -4.79 0.20 7.79
C PRO A 277 -3.48 -0.11 7.04
N LYS A 278 -2.49 0.79 7.07
CA LYS A 278 -1.25 0.62 6.28
C LYS A 278 -0.33 -0.49 6.80
N SER A 279 -0.64 -1.06 7.96
CA SER A 279 0.13 -2.14 8.60
C SER A 279 -0.82 -3.17 9.15
N ILE A 280 -0.36 -4.42 9.26
CA ILE A 280 -1.09 -5.50 9.93
C ILE A 280 -1.43 -5.05 11.36
N LEU A 281 -2.69 -5.24 11.75
CA LEU A 281 -3.11 -4.89 13.09
C LEU A 281 -2.50 -5.87 14.10
N GLN A 282 -2.04 -5.37 15.23
CA GLN A 282 -1.57 -6.23 16.31
C GLN A 282 -2.71 -7.14 16.82
N GLY A 283 -2.38 -8.37 17.17
CA GLY A 283 -3.34 -9.37 17.67
C GLY A 283 -3.72 -9.20 19.13
N TYR A 284 -4.97 -9.50 19.49
CA TYR A 284 -5.54 -9.31 20.82
C TYR A 284 -5.60 -7.84 21.29
N HIS A 285 -5.53 -6.89 20.36
CA HIS A 285 -5.60 -5.45 20.59
C HIS A 285 -6.98 -4.89 20.26
N THR A 286 -7.34 -3.77 20.90
CA THR A 286 -8.61 -3.08 20.65
C THR A 286 -8.35 -1.83 19.82
N TYR A 287 -9.06 -1.72 18.71
CA TYR A 287 -8.99 -0.55 17.84
C TYR A 287 -10.29 0.22 17.92
N ARG A 288 -10.17 1.55 18.00
CA ARG A 288 -11.30 2.48 17.97
C ARG A 288 -11.28 3.23 16.65
N VAL A 289 -12.42 3.29 15.99
CA VAL A 289 -12.64 4.05 14.77
C VAL A 289 -13.58 5.20 15.10
N ASN A 290 -13.21 6.41 14.67
CA ASN A 290 -14.09 7.58 14.74
C ASN A 290 -14.33 8.07 13.31
N LEU A 291 -15.59 8.32 12.98
CA LEU A 291 -16.04 8.76 11.66
C LEU A 291 -16.98 9.96 11.81
N ALA A 292 -16.57 11.08 11.25
CA ALA A 292 -17.45 12.20 10.94
C ALA A 292 -17.90 12.06 9.48
N TYR A 293 -19.19 12.22 9.19
CA TYR A 293 -19.67 12.08 7.82
C TYR A 293 -20.91 12.91 7.50
N ARG A 294 -21.10 13.17 6.20
CA ARG A 294 -22.27 13.83 5.61
C ARG A 294 -22.79 13.05 4.42
N THR A 295 -24.11 13.00 4.28
CA THR A 295 -24.78 12.38 3.11
C THR A 295 -25.50 13.44 2.28
N ASP A 296 -25.66 13.20 0.99
CA ASP A 296 -26.38 14.05 0.01
C ASP A 296 -27.75 14.59 0.46
N GLY A 297 -28.48 13.86 1.31
CA GLY A 297 -29.76 14.30 1.87
C GLY A 297 -29.70 15.19 3.12
N SER A 298 -28.51 15.57 3.63
CA SER A 298 -28.37 16.30 4.90
C SER A 298 -27.14 17.21 4.94
N SER A 299 -27.32 18.48 5.30
CA SER A 299 -26.19 19.39 5.58
C SER A 299 -25.52 19.17 6.94
N LYS A 300 -26.15 18.39 7.84
CA LYS A 300 -25.61 18.11 9.18
C LYS A 300 -24.56 17.01 9.14
N THR A 301 -23.41 17.28 9.74
CA THR A 301 -22.38 16.28 10.03
C THR A 301 -22.83 15.35 11.15
N LYS A 302 -22.78 14.05 10.89
CA LYS A 302 -23.01 12.99 11.88
C LYS A 302 -21.67 12.46 12.37
N GLN A 303 -21.64 11.97 13.61
CA GLN A 303 -20.46 11.41 14.26
C GLN A 303 -20.76 9.98 14.71
N LEU A 304 -19.83 9.07 14.45
CA LEU A 304 -19.89 7.69 14.89
C LEU A 304 -18.53 7.29 15.48
N SER A 305 -18.54 6.65 16.66
CA SER A 305 -17.36 6.05 17.26
C SER A 305 -17.69 4.61 17.63
N TRP A 306 -16.85 3.67 17.21
CA TRP A 306 -17.01 2.26 17.53
C TRP A 306 -15.65 1.60 17.72
N SER A 307 -15.64 0.40 18.30
CA SER A 307 -14.42 -0.35 18.55
C SER A 307 -14.60 -1.83 18.30
N PHE A 308 -13.52 -2.50 17.92
CA PHE A 308 -13.44 -3.94 17.76
C PHE A 308 -12.11 -4.46 18.32
N LYS A 309 -12.07 -5.75 18.64
CA LYS A 309 -10.88 -6.44 19.15
C LYS A 309 -10.40 -7.48 18.14
N THR A 310 -9.13 -7.39 17.76
CA THR A 310 -8.50 -8.39 16.90
C THR A 310 -8.35 -9.72 17.62
N GLY A 311 -8.37 -10.81 16.85
CA GLY A 311 -8.10 -12.16 17.32
C GLY A 311 -6.62 -12.41 17.49
N LYS A 312 -6.22 -13.68 17.36
CA LYS A 312 -4.80 -14.03 17.31
C LYS A 312 -4.13 -13.29 16.16
N GLY A 313 -3.14 -12.47 16.47
CA GLY A 313 -2.30 -11.84 15.46
C GLY A 313 -1.36 -12.85 14.83
N HIS A 314 -0.77 -12.47 13.71
CA HIS A 314 0.22 -13.28 13.04
C HIS A 314 1.39 -13.59 13.98
N GLN A 315 1.92 -14.81 13.90
CA GLN A 315 2.98 -15.30 14.76
C GLN A 315 4.30 -15.23 14.01
N LEU A 316 5.30 -14.67 14.67
CA LEU A 316 6.66 -14.67 14.17
C LEU A 316 7.19 -16.11 14.13
N THR A 317 7.45 -16.64 12.93
CA THR A 317 7.93 -18.00 12.70
C THR A 317 9.45 -18.06 12.55
N SER A 318 10.04 -17.04 11.92
CA SER A 318 11.49 -16.90 11.80
C SER A 318 11.89 -15.44 11.68
N ILE A 319 13.17 -15.17 11.87
CA ILE A 319 13.75 -13.85 11.65
C ILE A 319 14.85 -13.97 10.61
N SER A 320 14.83 -13.07 9.64
CA SER A 320 15.74 -13.04 8.49
C SER A 320 16.07 -11.59 8.14
N GLY A 321 16.72 -11.35 7.00
CA GLY A 321 16.74 -10.01 6.42
C GLY A 321 17.63 -9.02 7.15
N ALA A 322 18.90 -9.36 7.29
CA ALA A 322 19.98 -8.38 7.20
C ALA A 322 20.76 -8.69 5.91
N PRO A 323 21.36 -7.69 5.23
CA PRO A 323 22.28 -7.99 4.14
C PRO A 323 23.36 -8.96 4.64
N ASN A 324 23.63 -10.03 3.88
CA ASN A 324 24.58 -11.08 4.28
C ASN A 324 25.97 -10.53 4.61
N GLU A 325 26.31 -9.36 4.06
CA GLU A 325 27.53 -8.61 4.36
C GLU A 325 27.25 -7.11 4.46
N ILE A 326 27.81 -6.48 5.49
CA ILE A 326 27.90 -5.02 5.66
C ILE A 326 29.36 -4.63 5.67
N VAL A 327 29.72 -3.57 4.93
CA VAL A 327 31.09 -3.07 4.91
C VAL A 327 31.12 -1.61 5.37
N ILE A 328 31.84 -1.34 6.45
CA ILE A 328 32.00 0.00 7.05
C ILE A 328 33.47 0.33 7.24
N ASN A 329 33.81 1.61 7.31
CA ASN A 329 35.16 2.02 7.73
C ASN A 329 35.27 2.07 9.27
N GLU A 330 36.50 2.01 9.78
CA GLU A 330 36.77 2.30 11.19
C GLU A 330 36.14 3.64 11.62
N GLY A 331 35.52 3.63 12.79
CA GLY A 331 34.76 4.70 13.42
C GLY A 331 33.46 5.09 12.73
N GLU A 332 33.04 4.43 11.65
CA GLU A 332 31.70 4.58 11.07
C GLU A 332 30.68 3.65 11.74
N GLU A 333 29.41 3.99 11.56
CA GLU A 333 28.27 3.29 12.12
C GLU A 333 27.34 2.77 11.03
N ALA A 334 26.84 1.54 11.16
CA ALA A 334 25.81 0.98 10.30
C ALA A 334 24.73 0.29 11.14
N SER A 335 23.48 0.51 10.73
CA SER A 335 22.31 -0.13 11.33
C SER A 335 21.98 -1.43 10.61
N ILE A 336 21.63 -2.45 11.38
CA ILE A 336 21.24 -3.77 10.91
C ILE A 336 19.75 -3.92 11.11
N LYS A 337 18.96 -3.82 10.04
CA LYS A 337 17.54 -4.18 10.12
C LYS A 337 17.40 -5.70 10.10
N ILE A 338 16.33 -6.19 10.72
CA ILE A 338 15.93 -7.60 10.73
C ILE A 338 14.47 -7.63 10.29
N MET A 339 14.15 -8.55 9.39
CA MET A 339 12.80 -8.83 8.91
C MET A 339 12.24 -10.02 9.69
N GLY A 340 11.00 -9.90 10.16
CA GLY A 340 10.23 -10.99 10.71
C GLY A 340 9.45 -11.69 9.62
N GLN A 341 9.45 -13.02 9.65
CA GLN A 341 8.63 -13.87 8.80
C GLN A 341 7.49 -14.43 9.64
N TYR A 342 6.26 -14.29 9.17
CA TYR A 342 5.07 -14.61 9.94
C TYR A 342 4.32 -15.83 9.39
N ASP A 343 3.48 -16.44 10.23
CA ASP A 343 2.67 -17.62 9.89
C ASP A 343 1.58 -17.35 8.85
N ASP A 344 1.29 -16.07 8.58
CA ASP A 344 0.43 -15.57 7.51
C ASP A 344 1.20 -15.24 6.22
N HIS A 345 2.49 -15.63 6.13
CA HIS A 345 3.40 -15.34 5.03
C HIS A 345 3.77 -13.86 4.84
N VAL A 346 3.41 -12.98 5.78
CA VAL A 346 3.88 -11.59 5.77
C VAL A 346 5.35 -11.53 6.16
N THR A 347 6.08 -10.64 5.50
CA THR A 347 7.42 -10.21 5.89
C THR A 347 7.37 -8.73 6.29
N GLU A 348 7.78 -8.39 7.51
CA GLU A 348 7.82 -7.00 7.99
C GLU A 348 9.08 -6.71 8.82
N PRO A 349 9.59 -5.47 8.83
CA PRO A 349 10.76 -5.11 9.63
C PRO A 349 10.45 -5.16 11.13
N LEU A 350 11.30 -5.82 11.90
CA LEU A 350 11.21 -5.83 13.36
C LEU A 350 11.85 -4.56 13.93
N THR A 351 11.03 -3.70 14.54
CA THR A 351 11.48 -2.43 15.14
C THR A 351 11.78 -2.54 16.63
N ASP A 352 11.20 -3.53 17.31
CA ASP A 352 11.29 -3.70 18.76
C ASP A 352 11.71 -5.14 19.11
N GLN A 353 12.20 -5.34 20.33
CA GLN A 353 12.48 -6.65 20.93
C GLN A 353 13.62 -7.47 20.27
N VAL A 354 14.39 -6.88 19.35
CA VAL A 354 15.57 -7.53 18.76
C VAL A 354 16.81 -7.31 19.63
N ARG A 355 17.39 -8.40 20.12
CA ARG A 355 18.68 -8.40 20.84
C ARG A 355 19.81 -8.79 19.89
N TYR A 356 20.76 -7.87 19.68
CA TYR A 356 21.91 -8.13 18.82
C TYR A 356 23.15 -8.53 19.62
N VAL A 357 23.94 -9.46 19.09
CA VAL A 357 25.20 -9.94 19.66
C VAL A 357 26.32 -9.81 18.62
N SER A 358 27.39 -9.09 18.98
CA SER A 358 28.61 -9.01 18.18
C SER A 358 29.57 -10.13 18.55
N SER A 359 30.26 -10.71 17.56
CA SER A 359 31.30 -11.71 17.78
C SER A 359 32.50 -11.16 18.56
N ASN A 360 32.77 -9.84 18.49
CA ASN A 360 33.84 -9.19 19.25
C ASN A 360 33.58 -7.69 19.40
N ALA A 361 33.18 -7.26 20.61
CA ALA A 361 32.87 -5.87 20.92
C ALA A 361 34.09 -4.91 20.84
N ALA A 362 35.32 -5.42 20.92
CA ALA A 362 36.53 -4.60 20.79
C ALA A 362 36.81 -4.18 19.33
N GLY A 363 36.25 -4.90 18.36
CA GLY A 363 36.38 -4.61 16.93
C GLY A 363 35.11 -4.09 16.28
N LEU A 364 33.94 -4.54 16.74
CA LEU A 364 32.63 -4.09 16.28
C LEU A 364 31.70 -3.91 17.49
N LYS A 365 31.40 -2.66 17.83
CA LYS A 365 30.68 -2.30 19.06
C LYS A 365 29.23 -1.92 18.76
N LEU A 366 28.27 -2.51 19.47
CA LEU A 366 26.88 -2.03 19.47
C LEU A 366 26.81 -0.67 20.19
N VAL A 367 26.30 0.37 19.52
CA VAL A 367 26.27 1.76 20.05
C VAL A 367 24.86 2.31 20.25
N SER A 368 23.87 1.80 19.52
CA SER A 368 22.44 2.05 19.76
C SER A 368 21.64 0.81 19.32
N PRO A 369 20.33 0.68 19.61
CA PRO A 369 19.53 -0.44 19.12
C PRO A 369 19.76 -0.64 17.62
N ALA A 370 20.12 -1.85 17.23
CA ALA A 370 20.48 -2.25 15.86
C ALA A 370 21.72 -1.58 15.21
N THR A 371 22.40 -0.62 15.86
CA THR A 371 23.50 0.14 15.22
C THR A 371 24.86 -0.23 15.77
N PHE A 372 25.76 -0.60 14.86
CA PHE A 372 27.11 -1.02 15.17
C PHE A 372 28.15 -0.03 14.66
N LYS A 373 29.14 0.26 15.49
CA LYS A 373 30.33 1.03 15.16
C LYS A 373 31.52 0.13 14.89
N GLY A 374 32.16 0.29 13.74
CA GLY A 374 33.43 -0.35 13.46
C GLY A 374 34.52 0.29 14.32
N VAL A 375 35.15 -0.46 15.23
CA VAL A 375 36.20 0.07 16.12
C VAL A 375 37.59 -0.22 15.55
N LYS A 376 37.79 -1.43 15.02
CA LYS A 376 39.07 -1.89 14.48
C LYS A 376 38.83 -2.66 13.19
N ALA A 377 39.73 -2.51 12.22
CA ALA A 377 39.67 -3.24 10.97
C ALA A 377 39.73 -4.76 11.21
N GLY A 378 38.86 -5.49 10.51
CA GLY A 378 38.69 -6.93 10.66
C GLY A 378 37.37 -7.43 10.10
N SER A 379 37.16 -8.75 10.17
CA SER A 379 35.89 -9.39 9.85
C SER A 379 35.21 -9.86 11.13
N TYR A 380 33.98 -9.44 11.32
CA TYR A 380 33.15 -9.73 12.49
C TYR A 380 31.82 -10.32 12.05
N TYR A 381 31.07 -10.87 13.00
CA TYR A 381 29.71 -11.32 12.75
C TYR A 381 28.76 -10.77 13.80
N VAL A 382 27.52 -10.52 13.38
CA VAL A 382 26.41 -10.17 14.26
C VAL A 382 25.35 -11.26 14.17
N THR A 383 24.75 -11.61 15.29
CA THR A 383 23.54 -12.44 15.36
C THR A 383 22.44 -11.65 16.06
N ALA A 384 21.24 -11.68 15.49
CA ALA A 384 20.04 -11.08 16.09
C ALA A 384 19.18 -12.18 16.74
N HIS A 385 18.52 -11.84 17.84
CA HIS A 385 17.65 -12.76 18.58
C HIS A 385 16.32 -12.08 18.94
N VAL A 386 15.23 -12.82 18.80
CA VAL A 386 13.87 -12.40 19.20
C VAL A 386 13.22 -13.59 19.90
N GLY A 387 13.01 -13.49 21.22
CA GLY A 387 12.62 -14.65 22.03
C GLY A 387 13.62 -15.80 21.88
N SER A 388 13.15 -16.97 21.42
CA SER A 388 13.98 -18.13 21.11
C SER A 388 14.52 -18.16 19.67
N LEU A 389 14.05 -17.27 18.80
CA LEU A 389 14.47 -17.20 17.39
C LEU A 389 15.83 -16.51 17.27
N SER A 390 16.65 -16.98 16.32
CA SER A 390 17.96 -16.42 16.01
C SER A 390 18.13 -16.27 14.51
N SER A 391 18.73 -15.16 14.08
CA SER A 391 19.08 -14.95 12.67
C SER A 391 20.29 -15.80 12.27
N GLU A 392 20.52 -15.94 10.97
CA GLU A 392 21.84 -16.33 10.46
C GLU A 392 22.92 -15.30 10.85
N ARG A 393 24.19 -15.70 10.69
CA ARG A 393 25.33 -14.82 10.97
C ARG A 393 25.45 -13.76 9.88
N ILE A 394 25.42 -12.50 10.31
CA ILE A 394 25.55 -11.33 9.43
C ILE A 394 27.01 -10.91 9.43
N GLN A 395 27.69 -10.98 8.29
CA GLN A 395 29.09 -10.57 8.21
C GLN A 395 29.20 -9.05 8.25
N VAL A 396 30.09 -8.54 9.11
CA VAL A 396 30.43 -7.12 9.14
C VAL A 396 31.92 -6.96 8.95
N LYS A 397 32.31 -6.41 7.80
CA LYS A 397 33.71 -6.15 7.45
C LYS A 397 34.03 -4.69 7.78
N VAL A 398 34.92 -4.50 8.75
CA VAL A 398 35.43 -3.18 9.10
C VAL A 398 36.74 -2.95 8.34
N LEU A 399 36.77 -1.93 7.50
CA LEU A 399 37.96 -1.54 6.73
C LEU A 399 38.72 -0.40 7.41
N PRO A 400 40.06 -0.32 7.29
CA PRO A 400 40.81 0.84 7.74
C PRO A 400 40.31 2.11 7.05
N ARG A 401 40.28 3.25 7.76
CA ARG A 401 39.93 4.53 7.15
C ARG A 401 40.84 4.86 5.96
N LEU A 402 40.26 5.46 4.93
CA LEU A 402 41.04 6.03 3.83
C LEU A 402 41.85 7.22 4.36
N LYS A 403 43.09 7.36 3.88
CA LYS A 403 43.95 8.51 4.18
C LYS A 403 43.33 9.77 3.59
N THR A 404 43.41 10.89 4.30
CA THR A 404 42.81 12.17 3.89
C THR A 404 43.87 13.19 3.50
N LYS A 405 43.52 14.11 2.61
CA LYS A 405 44.31 15.27 2.18
C LYS A 405 43.36 16.37 1.78
N THR A 406 43.71 17.61 2.12
CA THR A 406 42.91 18.78 1.73
C THR A 406 43.05 19.05 0.24
N TYR A 407 41.93 19.10 -0.47
CA TYR A 407 41.79 19.53 -1.86
C TYR A 407 40.94 20.79 -1.93
N PRO A 408 41.21 21.71 -2.88
CA PRO A 408 40.30 22.82 -3.15
C PRO A 408 38.92 22.32 -3.61
N PRO A 409 37.87 23.17 -3.54
CA PRO A 409 36.57 22.85 -4.13
C PRO A 409 36.71 22.43 -5.59
N LEU A 410 35.88 21.46 -6.00
CA LEU A 410 35.87 21.00 -7.38
C LEU A 410 35.50 22.15 -8.33
N SER A 411 36.20 22.23 -9.46
CA SER A 411 35.88 23.13 -10.55
C SER A 411 36.01 22.39 -11.88
N ALA A 412 35.12 22.69 -12.83
CA ALA A 412 35.11 22.06 -14.15
C ALA A 412 35.69 23.02 -15.19
N SER A 413 36.89 22.73 -15.69
CA SER A 413 37.35 23.34 -16.94
C SER A 413 36.57 22.72 -18.11
N LYS A 414 36.07 23.55 -19.04
CA LYS A 414 35.19 23.13 -20.15
C LYS A 414 33.96 22.34 -19.65
N PRO A 415 33.05 22.98 -18.89
CA PRO A 415 31.95 22.30 -18.19
C PRO A 415 31.00 21.53 -19.12
N ALA A 416 30.84 21.95 -20.38
CA ALA A 416 29.97 21.29 -21.36
C ALA A 416 30.57 20.02 -22.00
N SER A 417 31.85 19.73 -21.79
CA SER A 417 32.46 18.49 -22.29
C SER A 417 32.04 17.29 -21.46
N THR A 418 31.97 16.11 -22.10
CA THR A 418 31.73 14.84 -21.40
C THR A 418 32.84 14.54 -20.39
N VAL A 419 32.46 13.91 -19.29
CA VAL A 419 33.39 13.45 -18.24
C VAL A 419 33.72 11.96 -18.42
N SER A 420 34.99 11.59 -18.34
CA SER A 420 35.39 10.18 -18.41
C SER A 420 35.16 9.44 -17.08
N GLU A 421 35.18 8.09 -17.10
CA GLU A 421 35.10 7.30 -15.87
C GLU A 421 36.23 7.66 -14.88
N ALA A 422 37.47 7.77 -15.38
CA ALA A 422 38.62 8.11 -14.56
C ALA A 422 38.55 9.53 -13.99
N GLU A 423 38.08 10.49 -14.78
CA GLU A 423 37.85 11.87 -14.33
C GLU A 423 36.79 11.90 -13.22
N PHE A 424 35.62 11.29 -13.46
CA PHE A 424 34.53 11.25 -12.49
C PHE A 424 34.96 10.62 -11.17
N TRP A 425 35.60 9.44 -11.20
CA TRP A 425 36.04 8.75 -9.99
C TRP A 425 37.09 9.56 -9.22
N THR A 426 38.03 10.20 -9.92
CA THR A 426 39.03 11.07 -9.30
C THR A 426 38.38 12.27 -8.63
N MET A 427 37.42 12.92 -9.30
CA MET A 427 36.65 14.04 -8.73
C MET A 427 35.85 13.60 -7.50
N PHE A 428 35.25 12.41 -7.52
CA PHE A 428 34.50 11.86 -6.39
C PHE A 428 35.41 11.67 -5.16
N LEU A 429 36.59 11.09 -5.34
CA LEU A 429 37.57 10.94 -4.25
C LEU A 429 38.07 12.30 -3.72
N GLN A 430 38.31 13.28 -4.59
CA GLN A 430 38.73 14.63 -4.21
C GLN A 430 37.63 15.37 -3.44
N GLN A 431 36.36 15.26 -3.85
CA GLN A 431 35.22 15.85 -3.14
C GLN A 431 35.14 15.33 -1.69
N TYR A 432 35.56 14.09 -1.47
CA TYR A 432 35.60 13.46 -0.15
C TYR A 432 36.96 13.57 0.54
N GLN A 433 37.87 14.39 -0.01
CA GLN A 433 39.16 14.73 0.59
C GLN A 433 40.06 13.50 0.81
N ILE A 434 39.96 12.49 -0.07
CA ILE A 434 40.76 11.28 0.00
C ILE A 434 42.15 11.53 -0.60
N HIS A 435 43.22 11.21 0.13
CA HIS A 435 44.60 11.34 -0.34
C HIS A 435 44.92 10.28 -1.39
N ILE A 436 44.59 10.57 -2.66
CA ILE A 436 44.69 9.62 -3.77
C ILE A 436 46.13 9.14 -3.94
N GLU A 437 47.11 10.05 -3.93
CA GLU A 437 48.50 9.71 -4.23
C GLU A 437 49.13 8.74 -3.22
N ALA A 438 48.63 8.68 -1.99
CA ALA A 438 49.09 7.76 -0.95
C ALA A 438 48.84 6.27 -1.29
N TYR A 439 48.08 6.01 -2.35
CA TYR A 439 47.77 4.69 -2.87
C TYR A 439 48.41 4.42 -4.24
N SER A 440 49.36 5.25 -4.68
CA SER A 440 50.02 5.04 -5.97
C SER A 440 50.76 3.69 -6.04
N PRO A 441 50.64 2.94 -7.15
CA PRO A 441 51.51 1.79 -7.39
C PRO A 441 52.94 2.23 -7.70
N ALA A 442 53.90 1.30 -7.57
CA ALA A 442 55.31 1.56 -7.87
C ALA A 442 55.57 1.93 -9.35
N LYS A 443 54.77 1.38 -10.28
CA LYS A 443 54.81 1.73 -11.71
C LYS A 443 53.41 2.13 -12.18
N LYS A 444 53.28 3.33 -12.75
CA LYS A 444 52.01 3.85 -13.30
C LYS A 444 51.91 3.50 -14.79
N LYS A 445 50.80 2.89 -15.18
CA LYS A 445 50.35 2.69 -16.56
C LYS A 445 49.35 3.78 -16.99
N HIS A 446 48.65 4.38 -16.03
CA HIS A 446 47.66 5.42 -16.26
C HIS A 446 47.70 6.46 -15.13
N ALA A 447 47.37 7.72 -15.44
CA ALA A 447 47.40 8.82 -14.45
C ALA A 447 46.52 8.55 -13.22
N ALA A 448 45.35 7.92 -13.44
CA ALA A 448 44.39 7.56 -12.40
C ALA A 448 44.68 6.24 -11.65
N ASP A 449 45.82 5.56 -11.86
CA ASP A 449 46.08 4.25 -11.25
C ASP A 449 45.94 4.22 -9.72
N ALA A 450 46.35 5.29 -9.04
CA ALA A 450 46.21 5.41 -7.59
C ALA A 450 44.72 5.44 -7.16
N ALA A 451 43.87 6.13 -7.92
CA ALA A 451 42.43 6.15 -7.69
C ALA A 451 41.80 4.77 -7.95
N TYR A 452 42.24 4.05 -8.98
CA TYR A 452 41.75 2.70 -9.27
C TYR A 452 42.17 1.67 -8.22
N ARG A 453 43.33 1.82 -7.57
CA ARG A 453 43.68 0.98 -6.40
C ARG A 453 42.71 1.20 -5.23
N ILE A 454 42.22 2.43 -5.02
CA ILE A 454 41.17 2.69 -4.02
C ILE A 454 39.87 1.99 -4.42
N ALA A 455 39.47 2.08 -5.69
CA ALA A 455 38.30 1.39 -6.20
C ALA A 455 38.38 -0.13 -5.98
N GLU A 456 39.52 -0.74 -6.29
CA GLU A 456 39.77 -2.18 -6.08
C GLU A 456 39.64 -2.57 -4.60
N MET A 457 40.34 -1.86 -3.70
CA MET A 457 40.28 -2.10 -2.25
C MET A 457 38.89 -1.88 -1.64
N ARG A 458 38.05 -1.07 -2.29
CA ARG A 458 36.68 -0.74 -1.87
C ARG A 458 35.61 -1.46 -2.71
N ASN A 459 36.02 -2.36 -3.60
CA ASN A 459 35.13 -3.10 -4.50
C ASN A 459 34.18 -2.19 -5.31
N ILE A 460 34.63 -1.00 -5.72
CA ILE A 460 33.81 -0.05 -6.51
C ILE A 460 33.73 -0.54 -7.97
N PRO A 461 32.53 -0.57 -8.59
CA PRO A 461 32.29 -1.22 -9.89
C PRO A 461 32.73 -0.40 -11.11
N LEU A 462 33.99 0.01 -11.16
CA LEU A 462 34.58 0.71 -12.31
C LEU A 462 34.92 -0.27 -13.44
N LEU A 463 34.51 0.05 -14.67
CA LEU A 463 34.82 -0.75 -15.86
C LEU A 463 36.33 -0.77 -16.14
N GLY A 464 37.03 0.32 -15.82
CA GLY A 464 38.47 0.48 -15.97
C GLY A 464 39.35 -0.38 -15.06
N LEU A 465 38.75 -1.17 -14.15
CA LEU A 465 39.47 -2.19 -13.37
C LEU A 465 39.83 -3.41 -14.25
N THR A 466 38.94 -3.80 -15.16
CA THR A 466 39.14 -4.95 -16.05
C THR A 466 39.43 -4.55 -17.50
N ASN A 467 39.08 -3.32 -17.92
CA ASN A 467 39.29 -2.81 -19.27
C ASN A 467 39.96 -1.44 -19.26
N LEU A 468 41.29 -1.38 -19.36
CA LEU A 468 42.07 -0.14 -19.24
C LEU A 468 41.59 1.00 -20.16
N PRO A 469 41.29 0.78 -21.47
CA PRO A 469 40.69 1.82 -22.32
C PRO A 469 39.37 2.43 -21.83
N ALA A 470 38.60 1.75 -20.97
CA ALA A 470 37.33 2.28 -20.45
C ALA A 470 37.53 3.50 -19.55
N ARG A 471 38.73 3.67 -18.97
CA ARG A 471 39.09 4.80 -18.09
C ARG A 471 38.91 6.16 -18.78
N ASP A 472 39.18 6.21 -20.08
CA ASP A 472 39.13 7.43 -20.88
C ASP A 472 37.80 7.59 -21.65
N LYS A 473 36.83 6.69 -21.45
CA LYS A 473 35.52 6.76 -22.10
C LYS A 473 34.53 7.58 -21.27
N PRO A 474 33.58 8.30 -21.93
CA PRO A 474 32.50 9.00 -21.24
C PRO A 474 31.71 8.05 -20.33
N ILE A 475 31.45 8.50 -19.11
CA ILE A 475 30.64 7.73 -18.15
C ILE A 475 29.14 8.03 -18.36
N THR A 476 28.31 7.00 -18.20
CA THR A 476 26.85 7.13 -18.23
C THR A 476 26.29 7.37 -16.84
N ARG A 477 25.11 8.00 -16.77
CA ARG A 477 24.38 8.23 -15.52
C ARG A 477 24.07 6.93 -14.78
N GLY A 478 23.70 5.86 -15.50
CA GLY A 478 23.47 4.54 -14.91
C GLY A 478 24.72 3.98 -14.23
N LYS A 479 25.91 4.12 -14.84
CA LYS A 479 27.17 3.70 -14.22
C LYS A 479 27.53 4.57 -13.01
N VAL A 480 27.26 5.87 -13.06
CA VAL A 480 27.42 6.76 -11.90
C VAL A 480 26.53 6.32 -10.74
N ALA A 481 25.27 5.95 -11.00
CA ALA A 481 24.36 5.46 -9.96
C ALA A 481 24.91 4.20 -9.26
N GLU A 482 25.45 3.23 -10.01
CA GLU A 482 26.10 2.05 -9.44
C GLU A 482 27.32 2.41 -8.57
N ILE A 483 28.15 3.36 -9.02
CA ILE A 483 29.33 3.81 -8.26
C ILE A 483 28.91 4.53 -6.98
N VAL A 484 27.89 5.39 -7.02
CA VAL A 484 27.38 6.12 -5.85
C VAL A 484 26.76 5.15 -4.84
N ALA A 485 25.92 4.21 -5.29
CA ALA A 485 25.35 3.17 -4.43
C ALA A 485 26.46 2.31 -3.78
N ALA A 486 27.45 1.88 -4.57
CA ALA A 486 28.63 1.16 -4.09
C ALA A 486 29.41 1.95 -3.03
N ALA A 487 29.62 3.24 -3.27
CA ALA A 487 30.32 4.13 -2.35
C ALA A 487 29.53 4.46 -1.07
N ASP A 488 28.21 4.28 -1.07
CA ASP A 488 27.37 4.36 0.13
C ASP A 488 27.32 3.04 0.92
N GLY A 489 27.96 1.98 0.40
CA GLY A 489 28.10 0.70 1.08
C GLY A 489 27.03 -0.33 0.76
N VAL A 490 26.30 -0.18 -0.35
CA VAL A 490 25.32 -1.15 -0.85
C VAL A 490 25.73 -1.69 -2.21
N HIS A 491 25.26 -2.89 -2.55
CA HIS A 491 25.53 -3.53 -3.82
C HIS A 491 24.24 -3.73 -4.61
N TYR A 492 23.81 -2.66 -5.26
CA TYR A 492 22.76 -2.71 -6.28
C TYR A 492 23.36 -2.59 -7.69
N ILE A 493 22.66 -3.16 -8.67
CA ILE A 493 23.03 -3.13 -10.09
C ILE A 493 21.85 -2.65 -10.94
N ASN A 494 22.12 -2.15 -12.15
CA ASN A 494 21.08 -1.76 -13.11
C ASN A 494 20.03 -0.82 -12.48
N TYR A 495 18.73 -1.10 -12.69
CA TYR A 495 17.62 -0.30 -12.19
C TYR A 495 17.54 -0.19 -10.67
N ASN A 496 18.05 -1.17 -9.92
CA ASN A 496 18.03 -1.10 -8.44
C ASN A 496 19.04 -0.05 -7.93
N ALA A 497 20.16 0.15 -8.63
CA ALA A 497 21.10 1.21 -8.28
C ALA A 497 20.49 2.59 -8.55
N ILE A 498 19.73 2.73 -9.64
CA ILE A 498 19.00 3.94 -10.01
C ILE A 498 17.90 4.24 -8.98
N TRP A 499 17.11 3.22 -8.62
CA TRP A 499 16.11 3.30 -7.57
C TRP A 499 16.74 3.81 -6.28
N TYR A 500 17.85 3.19 -5.86
CA TYR A 500 18.53 3.55 -4.63
C TYR A 500 18.95 5.03 -4.61
N VAL A 501 19.62 5.51 -5.66
CA VAL A 501 20.10 6.91 -5.67
C VAL A 501 18.96 7.93 -5.78
N LEU A 502 17.82 7.56 -6.40
CA LEU A 502 16.62 8.40 -6.43
C LEU A 502 15.95 8.44 -5.05
N GLY A 503 15.69 7.28 -4.43
CA GLY A 503 15.04 7.20 -3.12
C GLY A 503 15.89 7.73 -1.96
N LYS A 504 17.22 7.77 -2.12
CA LYS A 504 18.14 8.47 -1.19
C LYS A 504 18.29 9.96 -1.48
N ASP A 505 17.70 10.46 -2.56
CA ASP A 505 17.89 11.83 -3.04
C ASP A 505 19.38 12.16 -3.29
N TYR A 506 20.15 11.16 -3.72
CA TYR A 506 21.56 11.32 -4.10
C TYR A 506 21.72 11.80 -5.54
N MET A 507 20.78 11.40 -6.40
CA MET A 507 20.70 11.84 -7.79
C MET A 507 19.24 12.10 -8.12
N THR A 508 18.98 13.12 -8.94
CA THR A 508 17.65 13.39 -9.50
C THR A 508 17.53 12.80 -10.90
N GLY A 509 16.30 12.57 -11.36
CA GLY A 509 16.05 12.24 -12.75
C GLY A 509 16.25 13.44 -13.68
N ILE A 510 16.27 13.18 -14.99
CA ILE A 510 16.41 14.21 -16.03
C ILE A 510 15.04 14.76 -16.42
N THR A 511 14.10 13.87 -16.73
CA THR A 511 12.73 14.28 -17.08
C THR A 511 11.83 14.28 -15.85
N ASP A 512 11.85 13.20 -15.07
CA ASP A 512 11.02 13.02 -13.87
C ASP A 512 11.73 12.10 -12.87
N SER A 513 11.15 11.90 -11.69
CA SER A 513 11.72 11.06 -10.63
C SER A 513 11.57 9.54 -10.85
N THR A 514 11.18 9.09 -12.05
CA THR A 514 11.05 7.66 -12.38
C THR A 514 12.35 7.03 -12.87
N LEU A 515 12.41 5.70 -12.87
CA LEU A 515 13.54 4.93 -13.41
C LEU A 515 13.80 5.21 -14.89
N THR A 516 12.74 5.46 -15.68
CA THR A 516 12.85 5.80 -17.10
C THR A 516 13.33 7.24 -17.26
N GLY A 517 12.74 8.18 -16.51
CA GLY A 517 13.10 9.59 -16.55
C GLY A 517 14.50 9.91 -16.03
N PHE A 518 15.15 8.95 -15.38
CA PHE A 518 16.55 9.03 -14.99
C PHE A 518 17.54 9.07 -16.18
N GLU A 519 17.14 8.54 -17.35
CA GLU A 519 17.96 8.43 -18.56
C GLU A 519 19.32 7.72 -18.33
N PRO A 520 19.35 6.41 -17.99
CA PRO A 520 20.58 5.73 -17.57
C PRO A 520 21.68 5.67 -18.62
N ASN A 521 21.33 5.72 -19.91
CA ASN A 521 22.29 5.65 -21.02
C ASN A 521 22.88 7.02 -21.39
N ARG A 522 22.32 8.12 -20.87
CA ARG A 522 22.84 9.47 -21.12
C ARG A 522 24.21 9.63 -20.46
N THR A 523 25.15 10.19 -21.22
CA THR A 523 26.47 10.54 -20.71
C THR A 523 26.41 11.84 -19.91
N MET A 524 27.32 11.98 -18.93
CA MET A 524 27.39 13.18 -18.09
C MET A 524 28.47 14.15 -18.60
N THR A 525 28.23 15.44 -18.41
CA THR A 525 29.22 16.49 -18.60
C THR A 525 30.04 16.72 -17.33
N ARG A 526 31.21 17.38 -17.46
CA ARG A 526 32.04 17.75 -16.30
C ARG A 526 31.33 18.70 -15.35
N GLY A 527 30.54 19.64 -15.88
CA GLY A 527 29.73 20.56 -15.07
C GLY A 527 28.70 19.81 -14.23
N GLU A 528 27.93 18.91 -14.85
CA GLU A 528 26.95 18.07 -14.15
C GLU A 528 27.59 17.17 -13.08
N ALA A 529 28.80 16.65 -13.34
CA ALA A 529 29.52 15.85 -12.36
C ALA A 529 29.95 16.66 -11.12
N VAL A 530 30.45 17.89 -11.31
CA VAL A 530 30.78 18.79 -10.17
C VAL A 530 29.53 19.12 -9.36
N GLU A 531 28.44 19.47 -10.05
CA GLU A 531 27.16 19.81 -9.41
C GLU A 531 26.64 18.63 -8.58
N LEU A 532 26.57 17.44 -9.19
CA LEU A 532 26.16 16.20 -8.52
C LEU A 532 27.00 15.95 -7.26
N LEU A 533 28.32 15.95 -7.38
CA LEU A 533 29.21 15.64 -6.25
C LEU A 533 29.13 16.70 -5.14
N THR A 534 28.85 17.94 -5.50
CA THR A 534 28.62 19.03 -4.54
C THR A 534 27.33 18.83 -3.76
N GLN A 535 26.24 18.48 -4.45
CA GLN A 535 24.94 18.19 -3.82
C GLN A 535 24.95 16.88 -3.03
N LEU A 536 25.76 15.90 -3.44
CA LEU A 536 25.88 14.59 -2.79
C LEU A 536 26.62 14.68 -1.45
N LYS A 537 27.68 15.48 -1.35
CA LYS A 537 28.56 15.54 -0.16
C LYS A 537 27.85 15.80 1.18
N PRO A 538 26.84 16.71 1.29
CA PRO A 538 26.11 16.87 2.55
C PRO A 538 25.20 15.67 2.89
N LYS A 539 24.73 14.92 1.87
CA LYS A 539 23.80 13.79 2.03
C LYS A 539 24.53 12.47 2.34
N MET A 540 25.63 12.21 1.65
CA MET A 540 26.50 11.05 1.86
C MET A 540 27.80 11.49 2.54
N LYS A 541 27.96 11.17 3.83
CA LYS A 541 29.03 11.78 4.66
C LYS A 541 30.42 11.21 4.38
N SER A 542 30.51 9.94 4.02
CA SER A 542 31.77 9.21 3.82
C SER A 542 31.69 8.21 2.67
N LEU A 543 32.85 7.74 2.20
CA LEU A 543 32.97 6.71 1.15
C LEU A 543 33.23 5.35 1.78
N ARG A 544 32.25 4.46 1.67
CA ARG A 544 32.32 3.05 2.08
C ARG A 544 32.84 2.17 0.96
N ALA A 545 32.82 0.87 1.20
CA ALA A 545 33.09 -0.15 0.21
C ALA A 545 31.80 -0.89 -0.14
N ARG A 546 31.73 -1.38 -1.37
CA ARG A 546 30.63 -2.22 -1.84
C ARG A 546 30.75 -3.64 -1.25
N PRO A 547 29.69 -4.18 -0.62
CA PRO A 547 29.63 -5.60 -0.27
C PRO A 547 29.84 -6.51 -1.49
N VAL A 548 30.33 -7.74 -1.26
CA VAL A 548 30.51 -8.74 -2.32
C VAL A 548 29.15 -9.23 -2.81
N ASN A 549 28.26 -9.58 -1.88
CA ASN A 549 26.91 -10.03 -2.19
C ASN A 549 26.01 -8.84 -2.51
N GLN A 550 25.02 -9.06 -3.39
CA GLN A 550 24.02 -8.03 -3.68
C GLN A 550 23.20 -7.70 -2.44
N THR A 551 22.90 -6.42 -2.26
CA THR A 551 22.02 -5.98 -1.19
C THR A 551 20.59 -6.39 -1.57
N PRO A 552 19.82 -7.01 -0.65
CA PRO A 552 18.46 -7.42 -0.95
C PRO A 552 17.55 -6.23 -1.31
N VAL A 553 16.54 -6.47 -2.15
CA VAL A 553 15.69 -5.42 -2.75
C VAL A 553 14.71 -4.82 -1.73
N GLU A 554 14.35 -5.56 -0.69
CA GLU A 554 13.52 -5.10 0.42
C GLU A 554 14.16 -3.97 1.25
N PHE A 555 15.46 -3.71 1.04
CA PHE A 555 16.17 -2.57 1.65
C PHE A 555 16.20 -1.33 0.76
N LEU A 556 15.63 -1.38 -0.45
CA LEU A 556 15.54 -0.21 -1.30
C LEU A 556 14.70 0.87 -0.59
N PRO A 557 15.16 2.13 -0.55
CA PRO A 557 14.35 3.23 -0.04
C PRO A 557 13.10 3.38 -0.92
N PRO A 558 11.96 3.88 -0.41
CA PRO A 558 10.84 4.22 -1.28
C PRO A 558 11.30 5.23 -2.35
N LEU A 559 10.79 5.11 -3.58
CA LEU A 559 11.01 6.14 -4.57
C LEU A 559 10.38 7.45 -4.08
N PRO A 560 10.97 8.60 -4.41
CA PRO A 560 10.32 9.88 -4.17
C PRO A 560 8.95 9.88 -4.86
N GLU A 561 7.98 10.61 -4.29
CA GLU A 561 6.72 10.84 -4.99
C GLU A 561 7.01 11.32 -6.42
N LYS A 562 6.15 10.91 -7.35
CA LYS A 562 6.30 11.30 -8.75
C LYS A 562 6.05 12.81 -8.87
N GLU A 563 7.10 13.60 -8.67
CA GLU A 563 7.14 14.98 -9.08
C GLU A 563 7.16 14.95 -10.60
N VAL A 564 5.97 15.08 -11.20
CA VAL A 564 5.80 14.87 -12.63
C VAL A 564 6.74 15.80 -13.39
N TYR A 565 6.94 17.06 -12.97
CA TYR A 565 8.00 17.96 -13.46
C TYR A 565 8.30 19.12 -12.49
N LYS A 566 9.56 19.57 -12.41
CA LYS A 566 9.97 20.81 -11.70
C LYS A 566 9.83 22.02 -12.63
N LYS A 567 9.16 23.07 -12.17
CA LYS A 567 9.03 24.33 -12.91
C LYS A 567 10.41 24.94 -13.20
N PRO A 568 10.72 25.33 -14.46
CA PRO A 568 11.99 25.96 -14.78
C PRO A 568 12.12 27.32 -14.07
N GLU A 569 13.30 27.60 -13.51
CA GLU A 569 13.58 28.86 -12.80
C GLU A 569 13.51 30.09 -13.73
N VAL A 570 13.74 29.90 -15.03
CA VAL A 570 13.64 30.94 -16.06
C VAL A 570 12.79 30.43 -17.23
N ILE A 571 11.71 31.15 -17.55
CA ILE A 571 10.85 30.87 -18.70
C ILE A 571 11.45 31.51 -19.95
N LYS A 572 11.99 30.69 -20.86
CA LYS A 572 12.53 31.14 -22.15
C LYS A 572 11.41 31.58 -23.09
N ASP A 573 11.75 32.37 -24.11
CA ASP A 573 10.81 32.68 -25.18
C ASP A 573 10.37 31.41 -25.94
N TYR A 574 9.14 31.41 -26.45
CA TYR A 574 8.45 30.26 -27.03
C TYR A 574 8.23 29.09 -26.06
N THR A 575 7.90 29.37 -24.80
CA THR A 575 7.61 28.33 -23.80
C THR A 575 6.16 28.38 -23.33
N LEU A 576 5.49 27.22 -23.31
CA LEU A 576 4.22 26.99 -22.62
C LEU A 576 4.43 26.12 -21.40
N ILE A 577 3.80 26.49 -20.28
CA ILE A 577 3.73 25.72 -19.05
C ILE A 577 2.25 25.57 -18.71
N ALA A 578 1.77 24.35 -18.54
CA ALA A 578 0.39 24.06 -18.16
C ALA A 578 0.38 23.25 -16.87
N THR A 579 -0.36 23.71 -15.87
CA THR A 579 -0.54 23.07 -14.56
C THR A 579 -2.02 22.78 -14.35
N TYR A 580 -2.39 21.51 -14.22
CA TYR A 580 -3.76 21.07 -13.97
C TYR A 580 -3.86 20.56 -12.53
N GLN A 581 -4.56 21.33 -11.70
CA GLN A 581 -4.54 21.22 -10.24
C GLN A 581 -5.50 20.14 -9.71
N PRO A 582 -5.35 19.73 -8.42
CA PRO A 582 -6.26 18.79 -7.75
C PRO A 582 -7.73 19.19 -7.72
N ASP A 583 -8.00 20.49 -7.59
CA ASP A 583 -9.35 21.07 -7.66
C ASP A 583 -9.91 21.18 -9.09
N ARG A 584 -9.18 20.60 -10.05
CA ARG A 584 -9.48 20.61 -11.47
C ARG A 584 -9.38 21.97 -12.15
N THR A 585 -8.72 22.96 -11.54
CA THR A 585 -8.39 24.21 -12.22
C THR A 585 -7.14 24.05 -13.10
N LEU A 586 -7.16 24.62 -14.30
CA LEU A 586 -6.02 24.68 -15.19
C LEU A 586 -5.37 26.06 -15.09
N THR A 587 -4.06 26.11 -14.86
CA THR A 587 -3.26 27.33 -14.98
C THR A 587 -2.28 27.17 -16.13
N VAL A 588 -2.23 28.14 -17.04
CA VAL A 588 -1.28 28.15 -18.16
C VAL A 588 -0.47 29.43 -18.12
N GLU A 589 0.84 29.29 -18.12
CA GLU A 589 1.78 30.41 -18.15
C GLU A 589 2.84 30.20 -19.23
N GLY A 590 3.43 31.28 -19.71
CA GLY A 590 4.39 31.17 -20.81
C GLY A 590 5.01 32.50 -21.19
N LYS A 591 5.89 32.43 -22.19
CA LYS A 591 6.51 33.60 -22.82
C LYS A 591 6.55 33.43 -24.34
N PHE A 592 5.93 34.37 -25.05
CA PHE A 592 5.92 34.49 -26.51
C PHE A 592 6.05 35.97 -26.89
N SER A 593 7.28 36.40 -27.18
CA SER A 593 7.57 37.82 -27.50
C SER A 593 6.81 38.31 -28.75
N ILE A 594 6.45 37.41 -29.68
CA ILE A 594 5.65 37.73 -30.87
C ILE A 594 4.23 38.24 -30.55
N LEU A 595 3.71 37.94 -29.35
CA LEU A 595 2.40 38.38 -28.88
C LEU A 595 2.48 39.55 -27.90
N ALA A 596 3.64 40.18 -27.72
CA ALA A 596 3.83 41.23 -26.72
C ALA A 596 2.76 42.34 -26.82
N GLY A 597 2.02 42.56 -25.73
CA GLY A 597 0.93 43.54 -25.63
C GLY A 597 -0.36 43.18 -26.37
N GLN A 598 -0.51 41.94 -26.85
CA GLN A 598 -1.68 41.48 -27.60
C GLN A 598 -2.58 40.55 -26.77
N GLN A 599 -3.80 40.32 -27.26
CA GLN A 599 -4.65 39.22 -26.80
C GLN A 599 -4.63 38.08 -27.81
N THR A 600 -4.69 36.86 -27.30
CA THR A 600 -4.85 35.66 -28.12
C THR A 600 -5.85 34.68 -27.47
N THR A 601 -6.07 33.56 -28.12
CA THR A 601 -6.96 32.50 -27.65
C THR A 601 -6.21 31.19 -27.47
N MET A 602 -6.44 30.55 -26.32
CA MET A 602 -6.06 29.18 -26.05
C MET A 602 -7.30 28.28 -26.15
N MET A 603 -7.27 27.28 -27.02
CA MET A 603 -8.34 26.29 -27.10
C MET A 603 -8.06 25.16 -26.11
N VAL A 604 -9.02 24.86 -25.25
CA VAL A 604 -8.98 23.73 -24.32
C VAL A 604 -9.81 22.61 -24.91
N GLN A 605 -9.22 21.41 -24.96
CA GLN A 605 -9.86 20.21 -25.51
C GLN A 605 -9.65 19.02 -24.58
N THR A 606 -10.50 17.99 -24.70
CA THR A 606 -10.31 16.72 -24.00
C THR A 606 -8.97 16.11 -24.39
N GLY A 607 -8.29 15.44 -23.47
CA GLY A 607 -7.04 14.75 -23.77
C GLY A 607 -7.19 13.54 -24.70
N GLY A 608 -6.06 12.93 -25.08
CA GLY A 608 -6.00 11.75 -25.94
C GLY A 608 -5.79 12.05 -27.43
N LYS A 609 -5.83 11.00 -28.27
CA LYS A 609 -5.49 11.06 -29.71
C LYS A 609 -6.58 11.68 -30.59
N LYS A 610 -7.82 11.81 -30.10
CA LYS A 610 -8.96 12.40 -30.81
C LYS A 610 -9.64 13.44 -29.90
N PRO A 611 -9.01 14.60 -29.69
CA PRO A 611 -9.49 15.58 -28.73
C PRO A 611 -10.80 16.23 -29.19
N LYS A 612 -11.74 16.43 -28.27
CA LYS A 612 -12.99 17.18 -28.47
C LYS A 612 -12.87 18.56 -27.86
N HIS A 613 -13.40 19.57 -28.54
CA HIS A 613 -13.40 20.94 -28.02
C HIS A 613 -14.19 21.06 -26.71
N ILE A 614 -13.63 21.79 -25.74
CA ILE A 614 -14.28 22.14 -24.47
C ILE A 614 -14.61 23.63 -24.49
N GLU A 615 -13.59 24.48 -24.55
CA GLU A 615 -13.77 25.94 -24.55
C GLU A 615 -12.60 26.71 -25.18
N ASN A 616 -12.80 28.01 -25.38
CA ASN A 616 -11.78 28.96 -25.82
C ASN A 616 -11.51 29.96 -24.69
N VAL A 617 -10.28 29.98 -24.19
CA VAL A 617 -9.84 30.87 -23.11
C VAL A 617 -9.09 32.06 -23.71
N THR A 618 -9.52 33.28 -23.41
CA THR A 618 -8.82 34.50 -23.82
C THR A 618 -7.58 34.70 -22.95
N VAL A 619 -6.43 34.93 -23.58
CA VAL A 619 -5.14 35.13 -22.92
C VAL A 619 -4.63 36.53 -23.24
N SER A 620 -4.42 37.34 -22.20
CA SER A 620 -3.77 38.65 -22.32
C SER A 620 -2.27 38.50 -22.11
N VAL A 621 -1.48 39.00 -23.06
CA VAL A 621 -0.01 38.91 -23.04
C VAL A 621 0.57 40.28 -22.73
N ASP A 622 1.49 40.35 -21.77
CA ASP A 622 2.13 41.60 -21.36
C ASP A 622 3.15 42.12 -22.40
N LYS A 623 3.73 43.29 -22.13
CA LYS A 623 4.70 43.93 -23.04
C LYS A 623 6.02 43.17 -23.20
N ASP A 624 6.32 42.23 -22.30
CA ASP A 624 7.50 41.37 -22.35
C ASP A 624 7.18 39.99 -22.96
N GLY A 625 5.97 39.82 -23.49
CA GLY A 625 5.50 38.57 -24.10
C GLY A 625 5.08 37.51 -23.08
N ARG A 626 5.02 37.82 -21.78
CA ARG A 626 4.63 36.85 -20.75
C ARG A 626 3.13 36.84 -20.53
N PHE A 627 2.63 35.70 -20.10
CA PHE A 627 1.23 35.58 -19.69
C PHE A 627 1.06 34.51 -18.63
N LYS A 628 -0.06 34.63 -17.90
CA LYS A 628 -0.59 33.60 -17.00
C LYS A 628 -2.12 33.69 -17.02
N VAL A 629 -2.78 32.58 -17.25
CA VAL A 629 -4.23 32.48 -17.31
C VAL A 629 -4.69 31.24 -16.53
N THR A 630 -5.86 31.32 -15.90
CA THR A 630 -6.48 30.20 -15.19
C THR A 630 -7.89 29.96 -15.74
N SER A 631 -8.29 28.70 -15.90
CA SER A 631 -9.58 28.29 -16.44
C SER A 631 -10.05 26.96 -15.84
N GLY A 632 -11.31 26.58 -16.05
CA GLY A 632 -11.95 25.41 -15.41
C GLY A 632 -12.86 25.78 -14.22
N PRO A 633 -13.25 24.81 -13.36
CA PRO A 633 -12.72 23.45 -13.28
C PRO A 633 -13.18 22.51 -14.42
N TYR A 634 -12.35 21.51 -14.75
CA TYR A 634 -12.64 20.51 -15.79
C TYR A 634 -12.92 19.11 -15.20
N THR A 635 -13.57 18.23 -15.96
CA THR A 635 -13.88 16.86 -15.48
C THR A 635 -12.91 15.81 -16.04
N GLU A 636 -12.19 16.18 -17.10
CA GLU A 636 -11.32 15.31 -17.85
C GLU A 636 -10.06 14.95 -17.06
N GLN A 637 -9.56 13.73 -17.22
CA GLN A 637 -8.29 13.30 -16.60
C GLN A 637 -7.06 13.83 -17.32
N SER A 638 -7.23 14.42 -18.51
CA SER A 638 -6.18 15.13 -19.24
C SER A 638 -6.78 16.11 -20.23
N LEU A 639 -6.04 17.15 -20.56
CA LEU A 639 -6.42 18.22 -21.47
C LEU A 639 -5.36 18.38 -22.58
N ASN A 640 -5.81 18.70 -23.78
CA ASN A 640 -4.97 19.15 -24.88
C ASN A 640 -5.22 20.66 -25.09
N LEU A 641 -4.15 21.45 -25.05
CA LEU A 641 -4.20 22.90 -25.13
C LEU A 641 -3.57 23.35 -26.44
N TYR A 642 -4.27 24.21 -27.17
CA TYR A 642 -3.80 24.76 -28.43
C TYR A 642 -3.73 26.28 -28.34
N PHE A 643 -2.53 26.80 -28.23
CA PHE A 643 -2.23 28.22 -28.07
C PHE A 643 -1.95 28.86 -29.43
N LYS A 644 -2.79 29.81 -29.85
CA LYS A 644 -2.68 30.43 -31.18
C LYS A 644 -1.71 31.61 -31.17
N THR A 645 -0.88 31.70 -32.20
CA THR A 645 -0.08 32.88 -32.54
C THR A 645 -0.34 33.26 -34.01
N PRO A 646 0.08 34.45 -34.47
CA PRO A 646 0.16 34.73 -35.90
C PRO A 646 0.99 33.66 -36.61
N GLY A 647 0.38 32.96 -37.56
CA GLY A 647 1.05 31.97 -38.42
C GLY A 647 1.26 30.56 -37.85
N THR A 648 1.00 30.29 -36.57
CA THR A 648 1.21 28.95 -35.98
C THR A 648 0.28 28.69 -34.78
N THR A 649 -0.01 27.42 -34.50
CA THR A 649 -0.65 26.99 -33.25
C THR A 649 0.29 26.06 -32.50
N TYR A 650 0.59 26.41 -31.26
CA TYR A 650 1.42 25.61 -30.36
C TYR A 650 0.54 24.69 -29.52
N TRP A 651 1.02 23.48 -29.25
CA TRP A 651 0.23 22.45 -28.58
C TRP A 651 0.96 21.85 -27.39
N ILE A 652 0.29 21.80 -26.23
CA ILE A 652 0.76 21.15 -25.02
C ILE A 652 -0.37 20.29 -24.42
N SER A 653 -0.06 19.10 -23.92
CA SER A 653 -1.00 18.27 -23.17
C SER A 653 -0.67 18.26 -21.68
N VAL A 654 -1.67 18.12 -20.83
CA VAL A 654 -1.46 18.04 -19.36
C VAL A 654 -2.46 17.08 -18.73
N GLY A 655 -1.98 16.20 -17.86
CA GLY A 655 -2.82 15.29 -17.07
C GLY A 655 -3.36 15.96 -15.81
N ALA A 656 -4.43 15.43 -15.23
CA ALA A 656 -4.92 15.88 -13.94
C ALA A 656 -3.84 15.72 -12.86
N ASN A 657 -3.76 16.69 -11.96
CA ASN A 657 -2.78 16.76 -10.88
C ASN A 657 -1.34 16.78 -11.39
N ALA A 658 -1.11 17.36 -12.57
CA ALA A 658 0.21 17.40 -13.19
C ALA A 658 0.52 18.77 -13.77
N MET A 659 1.81 18.99 -14.04
CA MET A 659 2.31 20.10 -14.83
C MET A 659 3.01 19.55 -16.08
N ASN A 660 2.95 20.25 -17.21
CA ASN A 660 3.78 19.98 -18.38
C ASN A 660 4.41 21.27 -18.89
N VAL A 661 5.55 21.15 -19.57
CA VAL A 661 6.29 22.27 -20.19
C VAL A 661 6.59 21.91 -21.64
N SER A 662 6.41 22.85 -22.56
CA SER A 662 6.81 22.72 -23.96
C SER A 662 7.59 23.95 -24.39
N GLU A 663 8.88 23.75 -24.69
CA GLU A 663 9.72 24.75 -25.34
C GLU A 663 9.69 24.51 -26.86
N TYR A 664 9.29 25.52 -27.64
CA TYR A 664 9.25 25.44 -29.10
C TYR A 664 10.38 26.24 -29.73
N LYS A 665 10.72 25.88 -30.97
CA LYS A 665 11.59 26.70 -31.80
C LYS A 665 10.74 27.70 -32.59
N PRO A 666 11.18 28.95 -32.77
CA PRO A 666 10.52 29.88 -33.68
C PRO A 666 10.48 29.28 -35.08
N GLN A 667 9.30 29.20 -35.68
CA GLN A 667 9.17 28.91 -37.10
C GLN A 667 9.40 30.21 -37.87
N ARG A 668 10.26 30.17 -38.89
CA ARG A 668 10.61 31.33 -39.74
C ARG A 668 9.47 31.70 -40.66
#